data_AF-A0A7C9LF43-F1
#
_entry.id   AF-A0A7C9LF43-F1
#
_cell.length_a   1.000
_cell.length_b   1.000
_cell.length_c   1.000
_cell.angle_alpha   90.00
_cell.angle_beta   90.00
_cell.angle_gamma   90.00
#
_symmetry.space_group_name_H-M   'P 1'
#
loop_
_entity.id
_entity.type
_entity.pdbx_description
1 polymer ?
#
loop_
_entity_poly.entity_id
_entity_poly.type
_entity_poly.pdbx_seq_one_letter_code
_entity_poly.pdbx_strand_id
1 'polypeptide(L)'
;MNFFERQAAARRSTSRLVLLFALAVIGIVFAVDFAAWLALGIGTREEGSAAPLLFVCSVLTLGVIGLGSLYRIASLRGGGETVALQMGGVPIASDTTDFNLRRLRNVVEEIAIASGVPVPKIYVLEHEAAINAFAAGYSPSDAVIAVTRGALDRLNRDELQGVIAHEFSHVLNGDMRLNIRLMGVLFGILMIGLIGRKILEHGRFGGRNKGAGAILIAALVAMVVGYIGLFFGRMIKAGVSRQRERLADASAVQFTRQTTGLAGALKKIGGLDEGSRLNERNNAEEVSHMLFGDGVGFRGLFATHPPLIERIQELEPQFTEAQMRALSKKWIEVPPSGLEEDAQLGLVPARSGVLPSEQAQLAVTPPMVVAQVAQPSPDDYKRADAIVDTIPAAVRTLAGQRDAVMPLLLGLLLDDDKRVRALQREEIAARLGLAMAGEAEQLRDQHLKSLHAALRLPLASIAFPALRMRPRPELDVFLDTSHAVVHADGRVSLFEYCLGRLLQVQVRESLDPSRHVRFGRTKLSGVRSEVATMLCVVAQSGHEGEGDARAAYLQGIQRVLPNDALPYLPRKEGALALDPVWPLLDALDPLAKQALVEGLVATIGHDNKVTVGEAELLRTICACLHCPLPPMLERV
;
A
#
# COMPACT_ATOMS: atom_id res chain seq x y z
N MET A 1 -11.32 -13.31 -2.71
CA MET A 1 -10.54 -12.47 -3.64
C MET A 1 -9.16 -12.25 -3.07
N ASN A 2 -8.13 -12.70 -3.78
CA ASN A 2 -6.74 -12.53 -3.36
C ASN A 2 -6.24 -11.09 -3.60
N PHE A 3 -5.04 -10.78 -3.11
CA PHE A 3 -4.40 -9.46 -3.23
C PHE A 3 -4.42 -8.91 -4.68
N PHE A 4 -4.10 -9.76 -5.65
CA PHE A 4 -3.96 -9.37 -7.06
C PHE A 4 -5.30 -9.02 -7.72
N GLU A 5 -6.37 -9.76 -7.40
CA GLU A 5 -7.72 -9.49 -7.90
C GLU A 5 -8.26 -8.13 -7.43
N ARG A 6 -7.94 -7.74 -6.18
CA ARG A 6 -8.38 -6.45 -5.60
C ARG A 6 -7.75 -5.25 -6.31
N GLN A 7 -6.46 -5.34 -6.66
CA GLN A 7 -5.74 -4.29 -7.37
C GLN A 7 -6.28 -4.09 -8.80
N ALA A 8 -6.61 -5.19 -9.50
CA ALA A 8 -7.21 -5.12 -10.83
C ALA A 8 -8.65 -4.58 -10.81
N ALA A 9 -9.44 -4.91 -9.78
CA ALA A 9 -10.80 -4.40 -9.62
C ALA A 9 -10.82 -2.88 -9.38
N ALA A 10 -9.92 -2.36 -8.54
CA ALA A 10 -9.80 -0.93 -8.23
C ALA A 10 -9.61 -0.06 -9.49
N ARG A 11 -8.73 -0.47 -10.42
CA ARG A 11 -8.49 0.26 -11.68
C ARG A 11 -9.74 0.39 -12.56
N ARG A 12 -10.53 -0.68 -12.70
CA ARG A 12 -11.75 -0.67 -13.54
C ARG A 12 -12.86 0.21 -12.97
N SER A 13 -12.83 0.51 -11.68
CA SER A 13 -13.87 1.33 -11.04
C SER A 13 -13.66 2.81 -11.20
N THR A 14 -12.40 3.28 -11.20
CA THR A 14 -12.09 4.70 -11.35
C THR A 14 -12.54 5.20 -12.72
N SER A 15 -12.33 4.41 -13.78
CA SER A 15 -12.82 4.73 -15.13
C SER A 15 -14.36 4.72 -15.21
N ARG A 16 -15.01 3.74 -14.57
CA ARG A 16 -16.48 3.70 -14.49
C ARG A 16 -17.07 4.91 -13.76
N LEU A 17 -16.46 5.36 -12.66
CA LEU A 17 -16.91 6.55 -11.94
C LEU A 17 -16.91 7.77 -12.83
N VAL A 18 -15.79 8.03 -13.53
CA VAL A 18 -15.65 9.22 -14.36
C VAL A 18 -16.74 9.24 -15.44
N LEU A 19 -17.02 8.07 -16.03
CA LEU A 19 -18.13 7.90 -16.97
C LEU A 19 -19.49 8.19 -16.32
N LEU A 20 -19.77 7.66 -15.12
CA LEU A 20 -21.04 7.88 -14.42
C LEU A 20 -21.27 9.35 -14.07
N PHE A 21 -20.24 10.07 -13.63
CA PHE A 21 -20.35 11.52 -13.37
C PHE A 21 -20.57 12.32 -14.65
N ALA A 22 -19.89 11.97 -15.75
CA ALA A 22 -20.13 12.61 -17.04
C ALA A 22 -21.59 12.42 -17.50
N LEU A 23 -22.12 11.19 -17.37
CA LEU A 23 -23.53 10.90 -17.66
C LEU A 23 -24.50 11.66 -16.76
N ALA A 24 -24.20 11.81 -15.47
CA ALA A 24 -25.02 12.59 -14.55
C ALA A 24 -25.07 14.07 -14.93
N VAL A 25 -23.93 14.68 -15.29
CA VAL A 25 -23.87 16.08 -15.76
C VAL A 25 -24.65 16.25 -17.06
N ILE A 26 -24.48 15.33 -18.01
CA ILE A 26 -25.24 15.32 -19.28
C ILE A 26 -26.74 15.24 -19.00
N GLY A 27 -27.17 14.35 -18.10
CA GLY A 27 -28.58 14.23 -17.71
C GLY A 27 -29.15 15.49 -17.08
N ILE A 28 -28.37 16.18 -16.23
CA ILE A 28 -28.77 17.48 -15.64
C ILE A 28 -28.95 18.53 -16.74
N VAL A 29 -28.01 18.65 -17.68
CA VAL A 29 -28.10 19.59 -18.80
C VAL A 29 -29.36 19.33 -19.63
N PHE A 30 -29.61 18.08 -20.01
CA PHE A 30 -30.83 17.72 -20.75
C PHE A 30 -32.11 18.05 -19.99
N ALA A 31 -32.16 17.80 -18.67
CA ALA A 31 -33.34 18.09 -17.87
C ALA A 31 -33.59 19.60 -17.74
N VAL A 32 -32.53 20.40 -17.58
CA VAL A 32 -32.63 21.87 -17.55
C VAL A 32 -33.04 22.43 -18.91
N ASP A 33 -32.46 21.92 -20.00
CA ASP A 33 -32.80 22.36 -21.36
C ASP A 33 -34.24 21.98 -21.74
N PHE A 34 -34.70 20.78 -21.35
CA PHE A 34 -36.09 20.37 -21.52
C PHE A 34 -37.06 21.26 -20.73
N ALA A 35 -36.70 21.62 -19.50
CA ALA A 35 -37.49 22.54 -18.70
C ALA A 35 -37.53 23.94 -19.30
N ALA A 36 -36.41 24.44 -19.82
CA ALA A 36 -36.33 25.71 -20.52
C ALA A 36 -37.19 25.70 -21.79
N TRP A 37 -37.15 24.62 -22.57
CA TRP A 37 -37.97 24.42 -23.77
C TRP A 37 -39.47 24.49 -23.46
N LEU A 38 -39.92 23.79 -22.41
CA LEU A 38 -41.30 23.83 -21.92
C LEU A 38 -41.69 25.22 -21.40
N ALA A 39 -40.87 25.81 -20.51
CA ALA A 39 -41.19 27.04 -19.82
C ALA A 39 -41.24 28.26 -20.75
N LEU A 40 -40.36 28.31 -21.75
CA LEU A 40 -40.27 29.41 -22.71
C LEU A 40 -41.20 29.23 -23.92
N GLY A 41 -42.00 28.15 -23.97
CA GLY A 41 -42.94 27.87 -25.05
C GLY A 41 -42.24 27.70 -26.41
N ILE A 42 -40.99 27.27 -26.42
CA ILE A 42 -40.13 27.26 -27.61
C ILE A 42 -40.67 26.29 -28.67
N GLY A 43 -41.36 25.22 -28.26
CA GLY A 43 -42.05 24.29 -29.18
C GLY A 43 -43.23 24.90 -29.95
N THR A 44 -43.63 26.14 -29.64
CA THR A 44 -44.71 26.87 -30.36
C THR A 44 -44.19 28.00 -31.25
N ARG A 45 -42.86 28.24 -31.26
CA ARG A 45 -42.19 29.25 -32.09
C ARG A 45 -41.56 28.59 -33.32
N GLU A 46 -41.36 29.34 -34.41
CA GLU A 46 -40.71 28.83 -35.63
C GLU A 46 -39.40 28.08 -35.33
N GLU A 47 -39.22 26.92 -35.98
CA GLU A 47 -38.20 25.90 -35.71
C GLU A 47 -36.75 26.41 -35.68
N GLY A 48 -36.45 27.58 -36.25
CA GLY A 48 -35.11 28.18 -36.28
C GLY A 48 -34.70 29.00 -35.05
N SER A 49 -35.63 29.43 -34.20
CA SER A 49 -35.35 30.35 -33.06
C SER A 49 -35.02 29.65 -31.73
N ALA A 50 -35.21 28.32 -31.68
CA ALA A 50 -35.11 27.49 -30.49
C ALA A 50 -33.66 27.08 -30.15
N ALA A 51 -32.92 26.65 -31.17
CA ALA A 51 -31.60 26.05 -31.01
C ALA A 51 -30.54 26.99 -30.38
N PRO A 52 -30.46 28.29 -30.74
CA PRO A 52 -29.50 29.19 -30.12
C PRO A 52 -29.76 29.38 -28.62
N LEU A 53 -31.03 29.39 -28.22
CA LEU A 53 -31.41 29.65 -26.84
C LEU A 53 -31.18 28.42 -25.94
N LEU A 54 -31.47 27.22 -26.45
CA LEU A 54 -31.10 25.97 -25.77
C LEU A 54 -29.58 25.83 -25.66
N PHE A 55 -28.83 26.15 -26.72
CA PHE A 55 -27.35 26.15 -26.65
C PHE A 55 -26.82 27.08 -25.55
N VAL A 56 -27.39 28.29 -25.43
CA VAL A 56 -27.04 29.22 -24.34
C VAL A 56 -27.40 28.64 -22.97
N CYS A 57 -28.56 28.00 -22.82
CA CYS A 57 -28.95 27.32 -21.58
C CYS A 57 -27.99 26.19 -21.19
N SER A 58 -27.57 25.34 -22.15
CA SER A 58 -26.60 24.29 -21.91
C SER A 58 -25.25 24.86 -21.49
N VAL A 59 -24.77 25.90 -22.18
CA VAL A 59 -23.50 26.57 -21.87
C VAL A 59 -23.54 27.23 -20.48
N LEU A 60 -24.63 27.89 -20.12
CA LEU A 60 -24.80 28.48 -18.79
C LEU A 60 -24.83 27.41 -17.69
N THR A 61 -25.56 26.32 -17.91
CA THR A 61 -25.65 25.20 -16.95
C THR A 61 -24.28 24.55 -16.74
N LEU A 62 -23.56 24.25 -17.82
CA LEU A 62 -22.18 23.75 -17.77
C LEU A 62 -21.24 24.77 -17.13
N GLY A 63 -21.42 26.05 -17.41
CA GLY A 63 -20.67 27.15 -16.80
C GLY A 63 -20.86 27.21 -15.28
N VAL A 64 -22.10 27.09 -14.80
CA VAL A 64 -22.40 27.08 -13.35
C VAL A 64 -21.78 25.86 -12.67
N ILE A 65 -21.97 24.66 -13.24
CA ILE A 65 -21.39 23.43 -12.68
C ILE A 65 -19.86 23.52 -12.69
N GLY A 66 -19.26 23.95 -13.81
CA GLY A 66 -17.82 24.07 -13.99
C GLY A 66 -17.20 25.11 -13.05
N LEU A 67 -17.73 26.33 -13.02
CA LEU A 67 -17.25 27.41 -12.16
C LEU A 67 -17.47 27.08 -10.68
N GLY A 68 -18.62 26.53 -10.31
CA GLY A 68 -18.88 26.06 -8.94
C GLY A 68 -17.87 24.97 -8.52
N SER A 69 -17.61 24.01 -9.40
CA SER A 69 -16.62 22.97 -9.16
C SER A 69 -15.21 23.53 -9.00
N LEU A 70 -14.80 24.44 -9.89
CA LEU A 70 -13.49 25.09 -9.85
C LEU A 70 -13.32 25.95 -8.60
N TYR A 71 -14.34 26.73 -8.24
CA TYR A 71 -14.37 27.53 -7.01
C TYR A 71 -14.14 26.64 -5.78
N ARG A 72 -14.89 25.55 -5.67
CA ARG A 72 -14.75 24.64 -4.53
C ARG A 72 -13.39 23.94 -4.51
N ILE A 73 -12.91 23.45 -5.65
CA ILE A 73 -11.57 22.85 -5.75
C ILE A 73 -10.49 23.86 -5.36
N ALA A 74 -10.60 25.12 -5.80
CA ALA A 74 -9.66 26.18 -5.46
C ALA A 74 -9.69 26.52 -3.97
N SER A 75 -10.88 26.55 -3.35
CA SER A 75 -11.01 26.81 -1.91
C SER A 75 -10.37 25.72 -1.03
N LEU A 76 -10.28 24.48 -1.55
CA LEU A 76 -9.67 23.34 -0.87
C LEU A 76 -8.16 23.17 -1.19
N ARG A 77 -7.52 24.16 -1.83
CA ARG A 77 -6.08 24.12 -2.16
C ARG A 77 -5.15 24.48 -1.00
N GLY A 78 -5.67 24.76 0.20
CA GLY A 78 -4.89 25.22 1.36
C GLY A 78 -3.85 24.23 1.93
N GLY A 79 -3.57 23.10 1.26
CA GLY A 79 -2.62 22.08 1.71
C GLY A 79 -3.13 21.23 2.88
N GLY A 80 -2.43 20.12 3.16
CA GLY A 80 -2.83 19.20 4.23
C GLY A 80 -2.74 19.80 5.63
N GLU A 81 -1.79 20.72 5.83
CA GLU A 81 -1.52 21.38 7.11
C GLU A 81 -2.69 22.24 7.59
N THR A 82 -3.35 22.97 6.68
CA THR A 82 -4.53 23.77 7.02
C THR A 82 -5.67 22.88 7.52
N VAL A 83 -5.84 21.69 6.91
CA VAL A 83 -6.87 20.73 7.34
C VAL A 83 -6.56 20.17 8.71
N ALA A 84 -5.30 19.80 8.98
CA ALA A 84 -4.88 19.28 10.27
C ALA A 84 -5.09 20.32 11.40
N LEU A 85 -4.73 21.58 11.16
CA LEU A 85 -4.92 22.67 12.12
C LEU A 85 -6.40 23.00 12.35
N GLN A 86 -7.24 22.97 11.31
CA GLN A 86 -8.69 23.18 11.43
C GLN A 86 -9.38 22.09 12.27
N MET A 87 -8.79 20.90 12.33
CA MET A 87 -9.24 19.78 13.16
C MET A 87 -8.66 19.82 14.58
N GLY A 88 -7.93 20.87 14.96
CA GLY A 88 -7.29 21.00 16.27
C GLY A 88 -5.98 20.22 16.42
N GLY A 89 -5.34 19.85 15.30
CA GLY A 89 -4.09 19.11 15.31
C GLY A 89 -2.91 19.94 15.80
N VAL A 90 -2.09 19.32 16.65
CA VAL A 90 -0.83 19.87 17.16
C VAL A 90 0.34 19.22 16.39
N PRO A 91 1.28 19.99 15.82
CA PRO A 91 2.42 19.42 15.11
C PRO A 91 3.38 18.70 16.07
N ILE A 92 3.93 17.57 15.63
CA ILE A 92 4.94 16.83 16.41
C ILE A 92 6.33 17.40 16.11
N ALA A 93 7.04 17.83 17.16
CA ALA A 93 8.43 18.27 17.05
C ALA A 93 9.38 17.09 16.80
N SER A 94 10.44 17.31 16.01
CA SER A 94 11.42 16.29 15.62
C SER A 94 12.33 15.85 16.78
N ASP A 95 12.40 16.60 17.86
CA ASP A 95 13.20 16.33 19.06
C ASP A 95 12.33 15.95 20.28
N THR A 96 11.08 15.56 20.05
CA THR A 96 10.17 15.16 21.13
C THR A 96 10.76 14.04 22.00
N THR A 97 10.66 14.21 23.32
CA THR A 97 11.08 13.22 24.32
C THR A 97 9.97 12.24 24.67
N ASP A 98 8.72 12.52 24.26
CA ASP A 98 7.57 11.65 24.49
C ASP A 98 7.72 10.36 23.68
N PHE A 99 7.64 9.22 24.39
CA PHE A 99 7.81 7.90 23.80
C PHE A 99 6.76 7.59 22.73
N ASN A 100 5.49 7.93 22.95
CA ASN A 100 4.39 7.66 22.01
C ASN A 100 4.54 8.50 20.73
N LEU A 101 4.94 9.77 20.88
CA LEU A 101 5.19 10.65 19.74
C LEU A 101 6.41 10.20 18.93
N ARG A 102 7.48 9.76 19.59
CA ARG A 102 8.65 9.15 18.94
C ARG A 102 8.28 7.86 18.21
N ARG A 103 7.50 6.99 18.84
CA ARG A 103 7.00 5.74 18.25
C ARG A 103 6.19 6.01 16.99
N LEU A 104 5.25 6.95 17.03
CA LEU A 104 4.48 7.35 15.85
C LEU A 104 5.39 7.87 14.74
N ARG A 105 6.35 8.74 15.06
CA ARG A 105 7.28 9.25 14.06
C ARG A 105 8.08 8.14 13.40
N ASN A 106 8.65 7.22 14.18
CA ASN A 106 9.39 6.07 13.65
C ASN A 106 8.51 5.24 12.70
N VAL A 107 7.27 4.96 13.09
CA VAL A 107 6.30 4.24 12.25
C VAL A 107 6.01 5.00 10.95
N VAL A 108 5.80 6.32 11.01
CA VAL A 108 5.56 7.14 9.82
C VAL A 108 6.78 7.17 8.90
N GLU A 109 8.00 7.27 9.44
CA GLU A 109 9.24 7.22 8.67
C GLU A 109 9.42 5.85 8.00
N GLU A 110 9.19 4.76 8.73
CA GLU A 110 9.25 3.39 8.20
C GLU A 110 8.27 3.18 7.04
N ILE A 111 7.04 3.67 7.17
CA ILE A 111 6.02 3.54 6.13
C ILE A 111 6.28 4.51 4.97
N ALA A 112 6.78 5.72 5.21
CA ALA A 112 7.24 6.63 4.15
C ALA A 112 8.29 5.95 3.28
N ILE A 113 9.26 5.30 3.93
CA ILE A 113 10.29 4.51 3.28
C ILE A 113 9.69 3.32 2.53
N ALA A 114 8.77 2.56 3.13
CA ALA A 114 8.16 1.38 2.52
C ALA A 114 7.23 1.71 1.33
N SER A 115 6.54 2.84 1.39
CA SER A 115 5.62 3.32 0.35
C SER A 115 6.30 4.18 -0.72
N GLY A 116 7.54 4.61 -0.49
CA GLY A 116 8.28 5.47 -1.41
C GLY A 116 7.73 6.90 -1.48
N VAL A 117 7.14 7.37 -0.39
CA VAL A 117 6.56 8.71 -0.25
C VAL A 117 7.47 9.54 0.66
N PRO A 118 7.73 10.84 0.39
CA PRO A 118 8.44 11.70 1.33
C PRO A 118 7.77 11.68 2.71
N VAL A 119 8.55 11.72 3.79
CA VAL A 119 8.01 11.75 5.15
C VAL A 119 7.07 12.96 5.28
N PRO A 120 5.76 12.75 5.49
CA PRO A 120 4.79 13.84 5.62
C PRO A 120 4.95 14.55 6.96
N LYS A 121 4.42 15.77 7.09
CA LYS A 121 4.31 16.40 8.40
C LYS A 121 3.36 15.58 9.28
N ILE A 122 3.68 15.48 10.57
CA ILE A 122 2.94 14.62 11.51
C ILE A 122 2.25 15.49 12.56
N TYR A 123 0.96 15.22 12.77
CA TYR A 123 0.11 15.94 13.71
C TYR A 123 -0.59 14.96 14.67
N VAL A 124 -0.91 15.44 15.87
CA VAL A 124 -1.73 14.70 16.84
C VAL A 124 -2.98 15.49 17.19
N LEU A 125 -4.14 14.81 17.18
CA LEU A 125 -5.38 15.34 17.74
C LEU A 125 -5.43 14.98 19.23
N GLU A 126 -4.94 15.89 20.06
CA GLU A 126 -4.72 15.68 21.50
C GLU A 126 -6.00 15.44 22.30
N HIS A 127 -7.11 16.04 21.86
CA HIS A 127 -8.39 16.02 22.58
C HIS A 127 -9.36 14.95 22.07
N GLU A 128 -8.89 14.04 21.22
CA GLU A 128 -9.72 12.99 20.61
C GLU A 128 -9.36 11.61 21.16
N ALA A 129 -10.30 11.03 21.91
CA ALA A 129 -10.17 9.71 22.51
C ALA A 129 -10.55 8.57 21.56
N ALA A 130 -11.21 8.84 20.44
CA ALA A 130 -11.52 7.80 19.45
C ALA A 130 -10.26 7.31 18.73
N ILE A 131 -10.28 6.09 18.19
CA ILE A 131 -9.18 5.56 17.36
C ILE A 131 -9.39 6.05 15.93
N ASN A 132 -8.56 7.00 15.47
CA ASN A 132 -8.63 7.51 14.12
C ASN A 132 -7.28 8.05 13.61
N ALA A 133 -7.13 8.09 12.30
CA ALA A 133 -6.04 8.73 11.60
C ALA A 133 -6.56 9.28 10.26
N PHE A 134 -5.86 10.26 9.67
CA PHE A 134 -6.16 10.69 8.31
C PHE A 134 -4.93 11.26 7.60
N ALA A 135 -4.91 11.10 6.28
CA ALA A 135 -4.03 11.82 5.38
C ALA A 135 -4.73 13.00 4.68
N ALA A 136 -4.09 14.17 4.67
CA ALA A 136 -4.57 15.36 3.97
C ALA A 136 -3.47 16.00 3.11
N GLY A 137 -3.84 16.61 1.98
CA GLY A 137 -2.91 17.23 1.02
C GLY A 137 -3.39 17.17 -0.43
N TYR A 138 -2.70 17.84 -1.35
CA TYR A 138 -3.01 17.81 -2.78
C TYR A 138 -2.07 16.88 -3.59
N SER A 139 -0.91 16.60 -3.02
CA SER A 139 0.19 15.82 -3.56
C SER A 139 0.96 15.13 -2.44
N PRO A 140 1.81 14.15 -2.76
CA PRO A 140 2.69 13.53 -1.76
C PRO A 140 3.63 14.52 -1.05
N SER A 141 4.05 15.61 -1.71
CA SER A 141 4.99 16.59 -1.17
C SER A 141 4.39 17.58 -0.17
N ASP A 142 3.06 17.76 -0.16
CA ASP A 142 2.33 18.59 0.80
C ASP A 142 1.41 17.74 1.70
N ALA A 143 1.65 16.42 1.73
CA ALA A 143 0.89 15.50 2.53
C ALA A 143 1.17 15.68 4.02
N VAL A 144 0.12 15.50 4.82
CA VAL A 144 0.13 15.53 6.27
C VAL A 144 -0.56 14.28 6.77
N ILE A 145 -0.02 13.67 7.83
CA ILE A 145 -0.66 12.58 8.55
C ILE A 145 -1.02 13.07 9.96
N ALA A 146 -2.28 12.94 10.32
CA ALA A 146 -2.77 13.25 11.65
C ALA A 146 -3.31 11.98 12.31
N VAL A 147 -3.02 11.81 13.61
CA VAL A 147 -3.44 10.65 14.41
C VAL A 147 -4.10 11.13 15.70
N THR A 148 -5.15 10.47 16.15
CA THR A 148 -5.80 10.81 17.43
C THR A 148 -4.97 10.33 18.62
N ARG A 149 -5.09 11.01 19.76
CA ARG A 149 -4.53 10.54 21.04
C ARG A 149 -5.03 9.13 21.38
N GLY A 150 -6.32 8.86 21.12
CA GLY A 150 -6.90 7.54 21.31
C GLY A 150 -6.26 6.42 20.48
N ALA A 151 -5.79 6.70 19.26
CA ALA A 151 -5.06 5.72 18.45
C ALA A 151 -3.64 5.48 18.98
N LEU A 152 -2.95 6.52 19.47
CA LEU A 152 -1.62 6.37 20.08
C LEU A 152 -1.65 5.52 21.35
N ASP A 153 -2.66 5.70 22.19
CA ASP A 153 -2.73 5.06 23.49
C ASP A 153 -3.26 3.61 23.41
N ARG A 154 -4.22 3.34 22.49
CA ARG A 154 -4.90 2.04 22.42
C ARG A 154 -4.33 1.08 21.38
N LEU A 155 -3.66 1.58 20.34
CA LEU A 155 -3.06 0.72 19.31
C LEU A 155 -1.65 0.28 19.71
N ASN A 156 -1.35 -0.99 19.54
CA ASN A 156 0.02 -1.49 19.63
C ASN A 156 0.82 -1.08 18.37
N ARG A 157 2.14 -1.32 18.35
CA ARG A 157 3.03 -0.79 17.31
C ARG A 157 2.63 -1.26 15.91
N ASP A 158 2.30 -2.54 15.79
CA ASP A 158 1.92 -3.17 14.54
C ASP A 158 0.56 -2.69 14.04
N GLU A 159 -0.39 -2.50 14.95
CA GLU A 159 -1.69 -1.91 14.63
C GLU A 159 -1.57 -0.46 14.17
N LEU A 160 -0.78 0.34 14.90
CA LEU A 160 -0.48 1.72 14.51
C LEU A 160 0.19 1.74 13.12
N GLN A 161 1.14 0.83 12.87
CA GLN A 161 1.80 0.70 11.58
C GLN A 161 0.82 0.31 10.46
N GLY A 162 -0.14 -0.58 10.73
CA GLY A 162 -1.22 -0.94 9.81
C GLY A 162 -2.11 0.25 9.45
N VAL A 163 -2.51 1.06 10.44
CA VAL A 163 -3.31 2.28 10.24
C VAL A 163 -2.51 3.31 9.43
N ILE A 164 -1.27 3.57 9.79
CA ILE A 164 -0.42 4.52 9.05
C ILE A 164 -0.18 4.06 7.61
N ALA A 165 0.07 2.77 7.39
CA ALA A 165 0.22 2.22 6.03
C ALA A 165 -1.05 2.36 5.18
N HIS A 166 -2.23 2.25 5.79
CA HIS A 166 -3.50 2.56 5.13
C HIS A 166 -3.56 4.02 4.70
N GLU A 167 -3.23 4.97 5.58
CA GLU A 167 -3.20 6.41 5.26
C GLU A 167 -2.19 6.75 4.15
N PHE A 168 -1.00 6.15 4.18
CA PHE A 168 -0.01 6.30 3.10
C PHE A 168 -0.51 5.78 1.76
N SER A 169 -1.39 4.77 1.74
CA SER A 169 -1.99 4.31 0.50
C SER A 169 -2.83 5.40 -0.17
N HIS A 170 -3.56 6.20 0.61
CA HIS A 170 -4.32 7.33 0.08
C HIS A 170 -3.42 8.43 -0.48
N VAL A 171 -2.26 8.66 0.15
CA VAL A 171 -1.25 9.59 -0.34
C VAL A 171 -0.66 9.12 -1.67
N LEU A 172 -0.16 7.89 -1.70
CA LEU A 172 0.52 7.31 -2.86
C LEU A 172 -0.41 7.17 -4.07
N ASN A 173 -1.65 6.72 -3.83
CA ASN A 173 -2.61 6.51 -4.90
C ASN A 173 -3.32 7.79 -5.37
N GLY A 174 -3.06 8.93 -4.74
CA GLY A 174 -3.65 10.22 -5.10
C GLY A 174 -5.13 10.36 -4.75
N ASP A 175 -5.59 9.62 -3.73
CA ASP A 175 -6.99 9.64 -3.31
C ASP A 175 -7.40 10.99 -2.75
N MET A 176 -6.47 11.70 -2.11
CA MET A 176 -6.72 13.06 -1.63
C MET A 176 -7.14 13.98 -2.79
N ARG A 177 -6.43 13.92 -3.92
CA ARG A 177 -6.76 14.70 -5.13
C ARG A 177 -8.06 14.25 -5.76
N LEU A 178 -8.31 12.94 -5.81
CA LEU A 178 -9.56 12.39 -6.31
C LEU A 178 -10.73 12.90 -5.46
N ASN A 179 -10.65 12.80 -4.14
CA ASN A 179 -11.66 13.25 -3.20
C ASN A 179 -11.94 14.76 -3.33
N ILE A 180 -10.90 15.59 -3.45
CA ILE A 180 -11.05 17.04 -3.71
C ILE A 180 -11.82 17.28 -5.02
N ARG A 181 -11.49 16.55 -6.10
CA ARG A 181 -12.20 16.67 -7.38
C ARG A 181 -13.65 16.23 -7.28
N LEU A 182 -13.94 15.12 -6.59
CA LEU A 182 -15.30 14.62 -6.38
C LEU A 182 -16.13 15.62 -5.57
N MET A 183 -15.56 16.18 -4.49
CA MET A 183 -16.21 17.25 -3.73
C MET A 183 -16.48 18.50 -4.57
N GLY A 184 -15.53 18.87 -5.43
CA GLY A 184 -15.71 19.93 -6.42
C GLY A 184 -16.92 19.70 -7.31
N VAL A 185 -16.96 18.56 -8.00
CA VAL A 185 -18.05 18.22 -8.93
C VAL A 185 -19.40 18.17 -8.22
N LEU A 186 -19.47 17.57 -7.03
CA LEU A 186 -20.69 17.54 -6.22
C LEU A 186 -21.15 18.95 -5.83
N PHE A 187 -20.22 19.83 -5.48
CA PHE A 187 -20.54 21.23 -5.18
C PHE A 187 -21.03 21.96 -6.43
N GLY A 188 -20.42 21.73 -7.60
CA GLY A 188 -20.90 22.28 -8.88
C GLY A 188 -22.34 21.87 -9.20
N ILE A 189 -22.68 20.59 -8.99
CA ILE A 189 -24.06 20.09 -9.14
C ILE A 189 -25.00 20.73 -8.10
N LEU A 190 -24.56 20.83 -6.84
CA LEU A 190 -25.32 21.48 -5.77
C LEU A 190 -25.62 22.96 -6.09
N MET A 191 -24.71 23.67 -6.76
CA MET A 191 -24.92 25.07 -7.13
C MET A 191 -26.16 25.27 -8.01
N ILE A 192 -26.47 24.33 -8.92
CA ILE A 192 -27.70 24.36 -9.72
C ILE A 192 -28.94 24.34 -8.79
N GLY A 193 -28.92 23.46 -7.80
CA GLY A 193 -29.99 23.34 -6.81
C GLY A 193 -30.17 24.61 -5.97
N LEU A 194 -29.05 25.15 -5.47
CA LEU A 194 -29.02 26.35 -4.64
C LEU A 194 -29.48 27.60 -5.40
N ILE A 195 -29.07 27.76 -6.65
CA ILE A 195 -29.50 28.87 -7.51
C ILE A 195 -31.01 28.78 -7.77
N GLY A 196 -31.51 27.59 -8.12
CA GLY A 196 -32.94 27.36 -8.30
C GLY A 196 -33.75 27.72 -7.05
N ARG A 197 -33.30 27.26 -5.87
CA ARG A 197 -33.91 27.60 -4.58
C ARG A 197 -33.91 29.12 -4.32
N LYS A 198 -32.77 29.78 -4.52
CA LYS A 198 -32.63 31.23 -4.27
C LYS A 198 -33.53 32.04 -5.20
N ILE A 199 -33.66 31.64 -6.48
CA ILE A 199 -34.59 32.28 -7.43
C ILE A 199 -36.04 32.12 -6.97
N LEU A 200 -36.45 30.95 -6.47
CA LEU A 200 -37.80 30.73 -5.94
C LEU A 200 -38.09 31.58 -4.69
N GLU A 201 -37.13 31.72 -3.79
CA GLU A 201 -37.25 32.54 -2.57
C GLU A 201 -37.42 34.03 -2.90
N HIS A 202 -36.64 34.56 -3.84
CA HIS A 202 -36.65 35.99 -4.20
C HIS A 202 -37.71 36.33 -5.25
N GLY A 203 -38.09 35.38 -6.11
CA GLY A 203 -39.12 35.55 -7.14
C GLY A 203 -40.56 35.58 -6.58
N ARG A 204 -40.75 35.25 -5.31
CA ARG A 204 -42.04 35.27 -4.61
C ARG A 204 -42.58 36.69 -4.34
N PHE A 205 -41.75 37.72 -4.48
CA PHE A 205 -42.07 39.12 -4.16
C PHE A 205 -42.31 40.04 -5.38
N GLY A 206 -42.18 39.56 -6.62
CA GLY A 206 -42.18 40.42 -7.81
C GLY A 206 -43.16 40.02 -8.92
N GLY A 207 -44.34 40.62 -8.93
CA GLY A 207 -45.06 41.03 -10.15
C GLY A 207 -45.74 39.97 -11.03
N ARG A 208 -47.00 40.25 -11.36
CA ARG A 208 -47.99 39.46 -12.12
C ARG A 208 -47.69 39.38 -13.63
N ASN A 209 -46.46 39.03 -14.02
CA ASN A 209 -46.03 39.01 -15.44
C ASN A 209 -45.86 37.59 -15.97
N LYS A 210 -46.35 37.28 -17.19
CA LYS A 210 -46.34 35.91 -17.77
C LYS A 210 -44.93 35.30 -17.89
N GLY A 211 -43.90 36.12 -18.09
CA GLY A 211 -42.50 35.67 -18.11
C GLY A 211 -41.94 35.27 -16.74
N ALA A 212 -42.49 35.80 -15.64
CA ALA A 212 -42.04 35.46 -14.29
C ALA A 212 -42.44 34.03 -13.90
N GLY A 213 -43.63 33.57 -14.32
CA GLY A 213 -44.09 32.19 -14.10
C GLY A 213 -43.18 31.15 -14.75
N ALA A 214 -42.72 31.41 -15.98
CA ALA A 214 -41.80 30.54 -16.70
C ALA A 214 -40.44 30.41 -15.98
N ILE A 215 -39.91 31.52 -15.47
CA ILE A 215 -38.64 31.55 -14.70
C ILE A 215 -38.79 30.76 -13.39
N LEU A 216 -39.92 30.89 -12.70
CA LEU A 216 -40.18 30.14 -11.46
C LEU A 216 -40.28 28.63 -11.71
N ILE A 217 -40.90 28.19 -12.81
CA ILE A 217 -40.97 26.78 -13.19
C ILE A 217 -39.57 26.25 -13.53
N ALA A 218 -38.80 27.00 -14.32
CA ALA A 218 -37.42 26.62 -14.64
C ALA A 218 -36.54 26.53 -13.37
N ALA A 219 -36.70 27.47 -12.43
CA ALA A 219 -36.00 27.47 -11.15
C ALA A 219 -36.40 26.27 -10.26
N LEU A 220 -37.68 25.89 -10.25
CA LEU A 220 -38.17 24.70 -9.55
C LEU A 220 -37.55 23.43 -10.14
N VAL A 221 -37.52 23.30 -11.46
CA VAL A 221 -36.89 22.13 -12.11
C VAL A 221 -35.40 22.10 -11.83
N ALA A 222 -34.69 23.23 -11.96
CA ALA A 222 -33.27 23.32 -11.61
C ALA A 222 -33.02 22.92 -10.14
N MET A 223 -33.88 23.35 -9.21
CA MET A 223 -33.80 22.95 -7.82
C MET A 223 -33.93 21.43 -7.66
N VAL A 224 -35.01 20.84 -8.20
CA VAL A 224 -35.29 19.40 -8.09
C VAL A 224 -34.19 18.57 -8.75
N VAL A 225 -33.80 18.90 -9.98
CA VAL A 225 -32.75 18.21 -10.73
C VAL A 225 -31.40 18.34 -10.04
N GLY A 226 -31.06 19.51 -9.50
CA GLY A 226 -29.82 19.73 -8.75
C GLY A 226 -29.74 18.85 -7.49
N TYR A 227 -30.82 18.77 -6.71
CA TYR A 227 -30.86 17.90 -5.53
C TYR A 227 -30.86 16.40 -5.87
N ILE A 228 -31.57 16.00 -6.93
CA ILE A 228 -31.51 14.62 -7.45
C ILE A 228 -30.09 14.28 -7.92
N GLY A 229 -29.46 15.17 -8.67
CA GLY A 229 -28.08 15.03 -9.12
C GLY A 229 -27.11 14.90 -7.94
N LEU A 230 -27.30 15.69 -6.89
CA LEU A 230 -26.51 15.59 -5.65
C LEU A 230 -26.72 14.24 -4.95
N PHE A 231 -27.96 13.75 -4.88
CA PHE A 231 -28.29 12.45 -4.29
C PHE A 231 -27.54 11.31 -5.00
N PHE A 232 -27.66 11.23 -6.33
CA PHE A 232 -26.95 10.22 -7.12
C PHE A 232 -25.43 10.41 -7.09
N GLY A 233 -24.96 11.66 -7.12
CA GLY A 233 -23.54 11.97 -7.01
C GLY A 233 -22.94 11.51 -5.68
N ARG A 234 -23.64 11.70 -4.55
CA ARG A 234 -23.23 11.19 -3.24
C ARG A 234 -23.16 9.67 -3.21
N MET A 235 -24.12 8.99 -3.84
CA MET A 235 -24.11 7.53 -3.96
C MET A 235 -22.92 7.02 -4.80
N ILE A 236 -22.60 7.68 -5.92
CA ILE A 236 -21.42 7.35 -6.73
C ILE A 236 -20.13 7.60 -5.94
N LYS A 237 -20.00 8.75 -5.26
CA LYS A 237 -18.85 9.06 -4.39
C LYS A 237 -18.68 7.98 -3.32
N ALA A 238 -19.75 7.62 -2.61
CA ALA A 238 -19.72 6.59 -1.57
C ALA A 238 -19.28 5.23 -2.12
N GLY A 239 -19.80 4.83 -3.28
CA GLY A 239 -19.40 3.59 -3.95
C GLY A 239 -17.90 3.53 -4.28
N VAL A 240 -17.33 4.66 -4.72
CA VAL A 240 -15.90 4.72 -5.02
C VAL A 240 -15.04 4.85 -3.79
N SER A 241 -15.48 5.59 -2.77
CA SER A 241 -14.81 5.64 -1.47
C SER A 241 -14.64 4.21 -0.94
N ARG A 242 -15.72 3.41 -0.87
CA ARG A 242 -15.64 2.01 -0.41
C ARG A 242 -14.66 1.15 -1.20
N GLN A 243 -14.57 1.37 -2.51
CA GLN A 243 -13.62 0.63 -3.34
C GLN A 243 -12.17 1.10 -3.13
N ARG A 244 -11.97 2.38 -2.87
CA ARG A 244 -10.68 2.97 -2.50
C ARG A 244 -10.20 2.47 -1.14
N GLU A 245 -11.09 2.34 -0.16
CA GLU A 245 -10.79 1.74 1.15
C GLU A 245 -10.26 0.31 1.01
N ARG A 246 -10.90 -0.53 0.18
CA ARG A 246 -10.43 -1.91 -0.06
C ARG A 246 -9.05 -1.96 -0.72
N LEU A 247 -8.76 -1.01 -1.62
CA LEU A 247 -7.42 -0.87 -2.19
C LEU A 247 -6.43 -0.36 -1.16
N ALA A 248 -6.85 0.55 -0.28
CA ALA A 248 -6.03 1.07 0.81
C ALA A 248 -5.66 -0.03 1.81
N ASP A 249 -6.61 -0.88 2.20
CA ASP A 249 -6.36 -2.07 3.03
C ASP A 249 -5.36 -3.01 2.37
N ALA A 250 -5.51 -3.29 1.06
CA ALA A 250 -4.57 -4.14 0.33
C ALA A 250 -3.16 -3.53 0.24
N SER A 251 -3.05 -2.23 -0.02
CA SER A 251 -1.76 -1.52 -0.06
C SER A 251 -1.12 -1.37 1.31
N ALA A 252 -1.92 -1.21 2.38
CA ALA A 252 -1.41 -1.20 3.74
C ALA A 252 -0.68 -2.52 4.04
N VAL A 253 -1.31 -3.65 3.72
CA VAL A 253 -0.69 -4.98 3.82
C VAL A 253 0.54 -5.10 2.92
N GLN A 254 0.56 -4.45 1.74
CA GLN A 254 1.74 -4.44 0.87
C GLN A 254 2.92 -3.69 1.51
N PHE A 255 2.68 -2.56 2.17
CA PHE A 255 3.73 -1.75 2.81
C PHE A 255 4.23 -2.38 4.11
N THR A 256 3.31 -2.88 4.96
CA THR A 256 3.64 -3.52 6.23
C THR A 256 4.08 -4.96 6.08
N ARG A 257 3.75 -5.58 4.94
CA ARG A 257 3.91 -7.02 4.66
C ARG A 257 3.13 -7.92 5.62
N GLN A 258 2.14 -7.38 6.31
CA GLN A 258 1.47 -8.06 7.42
C GLN A 258 0.01 -7.63 7.56
N THR A 259 -0.89 -8.59 7.84
CA THR A 259 -2.34 -8.35 7.93
C THR A 259 -2.84 -8.11 9.35
N THR A 260 -2.13 -8.62 10.36
CA THR A 260 -2.66 -8.66 11.73
C THR A 260 -2.71 -7.29 12.38
N GLY A 261 -1.73 -6.42 12.12
CA GLY A 261 -1.76 -5.03 12.58
C GLY A 261 -3.03 -4.30 12.12
N LEU A 262 -3.32 -4.32 10.81
CA LEU A 262 -4.52 -3.66 10.28
C LEU A 262 -5.81 -4.31 10.81
N ALA A 263 -5.88 -5.65 10.85
CA ALA A 263 -7.05 -6.36 11.37
C ALA A 263 -7.28 -6.08 12.88
N GLY A 264 -6.22 -6.02 13.67
CA GLY A 264 -6.25 -5.67 15.10
C GLY A 264 -6.80 -4.27 15.34
N ALA A 265 -6.30 -3.29 14.60
CA ALA A 265 -6.80 -1.91 14.65
C ALA A 265 -8.30 -1.84 14.32
N LEU A 266 -8.75 -2.53 13.26
CA LEU A 266 -10.16 -2.59 12.86
C LEU A 266 -11.04 -3.27 13.92
N LYS A 267 -10.54 -4.32 14.57
CA LYS A 267 -11.26 -4.97 15.69
C LYS A 267 -11.43 -4.00 16.84
N LYS A 268 -10.36 -3.28 17.24
CA LYS A 268 -10.43 -2.27 18.33
C LYS A 268 -11.43 -1.17 18.03
N ILE A 269 -11.46 -0.66 16.80
CA ILE A 269 -12.48 0.32 16.38
C ILE A 269 -13.89 -0.26 16.47
N GLY A 270 -14.09 -1.53 16.10
CA GLY A 270 -15.40 -2.17 16.13
C GLY A 270 -15.88 -2.62 17.51
N GLY A 271 -14.96 -2.85 18.45
CA GLY A 271 -15.27 -3.41 19.76
C GLY A 271 -15.30 -2.40 20.91
N LEU A 272 -14.66 -1.23 20.77
CA LEU A 272 -14.66 -0.17 21.77
C LEU A 272 -15.87 0.75 21.64
N ASP A 273 -16.40 1.24 22.76
CA ASP A 273 -17.56 2.13 22.80
C ASP A 273 -17.26 3.50 22.17
N GLU A 274 -16.03 4.02 22.31
CA GLU A 274 -15.60 5.26 21.66
C GLU A 274 -15.43 5.09 20.14
N GLY A 275 -15.11 3.88 19.69
CA GLY A 275 -14.92 3.51 18.28
C GLY A 275 -14.01 4.49 17.52
N SER A 276 -14.49 4.97 16.37
CA SER A 276 -13.80 5.94 15.50
C SER A 276 -14.44 7.34 15.48
N ARG A 277 -15.42 7.61 16.35
CA ARG A 277 -16.23 8.84 16.28
C ARG A 277 -15.56 10.01 17.00
N LEU A 278 -15.30 11.09 16.27
CA LEU A 278 -14.71 12.31 16.84
C LEU A 278 -15.75 13.12 17.62
N ASN A 279 -15.30 13.86 18.64
CA ASN A 279 -16.16 14.63 19.54
C ASN A 279 -16.68 15.93 18.89
N GLU A 280 -15.86 16.60 18.06
CA GLU A 280 -16.24 17.88 17.42
C GLU A 280 -16.97 17.68 16.07
N ARG A 281 -18.27 17.96 16.05
CA ARG A 281 -19.18 17.69 14.90
C ARG A 281 -19.21 18.77 13.81
N ASN A 282 -18.76 19.98 14.08
CA ASN A 282 -19.11 21.15 13.24
C ASN A 282 -18.42 21.19 11.86
N ASN A 283 -17.34 20.45 11.65
CA ASN A 283 -16.67 20.27 10.33
C ASN A 283 -16.55 18.80 9.91
N ALA A 284 -17.12 17.86 10.67
CA ALA A 284 -16.84 16.43 10.54
C ALA A 284 -17.41 15.79 9.26
N GLU A 285 -18.54 16.27 8.71
CA GLU A 285 -19.10 15.71 7.45
C GLU A 285 -18.19 15.91 6.24
N GLU A 286 -17.41 17.00 6.20
CA GLU A 286 -16.49 17.26 5.09
C GLU A 286 -15.21 16.42 5.21
N VAL A 287 -14.80 16.02 6.40
CA VAL A 287 -13.56 15.26 6.65
C VAL A 287 -13.83 13.76 6.88
N SER A 288 -15.09 13.35 7.06
CA SER A 288 -15.49 11.99 7.43
C SER A 288 -14.99 10.88 6.50
N HIS A 289 -14.69 11.22 5.26
CA HIS A 289 -14.22 10.30 4.22
C HIS A 289 -12.70 10.30 4.05
N MET A 290 -11.99 11.09 4.86
CA MET A 290 -10.54 11.07 5.01
C MET A 290 -10.11 10.31 6.27
N LEU A 291 -11.05 10.05 7.18
CA LEU A 291 -10.81 9.36 8.44
C LEU A 291 -10.69 7.84 8.21
N PHE A 292 -9.76 7.20 8.91
CA PHE A 292 -9.52 5.75 8.88
C PHE A 292 -10.75 4.91 9.26
N GLY A 293 -11.53 5.40 10.24
CA GLY A 293 -12.81 4.81 10.65
C GLY A 293 -13.97 5.77 10.41
N ASP A 294 -15.19 5.22 10.28
CA ASP A 294 -16.41 6.01 10.03
C ASP A 294 -16.66 6.98 11.20
N GLY A 295 -16.28 8.24 11.00
CA GLY A 295 -16.39 9.29 12.01
C GLY A 295 -17.80 9.86 12.18
N VAL A 296 -18.73 9.58 11.25
CA VAL A 296 -20.08 10.21 11.21
C VAL A 296 -21.21 9.17 11.33
N GLY A 297 -20.94 7.90 11.05
CA GLY A 297 -21.87 6.79 11.27
C GLY A 297 -22.91 6.60 10.17
N PHE A 298 -22.59 6.95 8.91
CA PHE A 298 -23.50 6.78 7.79
C PHE A 298 -23.71 5.29 7.46
N ARG A 299 -24.96 4.81 7.49
CA ARG A 299 -25.32 3.41 7.16
C ARG A 299 -25.89 3.28 5.73
N GLY A 300 -25.72 2.13 5.11
CA GLY A 300 -26.36 1.78 3.84
C GLY A 300 -25.70 2.44 2.61
N LEU A 301 -26.50 2.92 1.65
CA LEU A 301 -26.02 3.37 0.34
C LEU A 301 -25.03 4.56 0.39
N PHE A 302 -25.06 5.35 1.46
CA PHE A 302 -24.21 6.53 1.68
C PHE A 302 -22.95 6.28 2.50
N ALA A 303 -22.73 5.05 2.99
CA ALA A 303 -21.53 4.72 3.77
C ALA A 303 -20.26 4.92 2.94
N THR A 304 -19.33 5.76 3.41
CA THR A 304 -18.04 6.01 2.72
C THR A 304 -17.03 4.91 2.98
N HIS A 305 -17.18 4.18 4.10
CA HIS A 305 -16.36 3.02 4.44
C HIS A 305 -17.17 1.72 4.30
N PRO A 306 -16.55 0.61 3.86
CA PRO A 306 -17.17 -0.70 3.96
C PRO A 306 -17.43 -1.08 5.43
N PRO A 307 -18.42 -1.94 5.71
CA PRO A 307 -18.65 -2.45 7.07
C PRO A 307 -17.37 -3.03 7.68
N LEU A 308 -17.12 -2.76 8.97
CA LEU A 308 -15.90 -3.20 9.66
C LEU A 308 -15.72 -4.73 9.62
N ILE A 309 -16.80 -5.49 9.79
CA ILE A 309 -16.76 -6.95 9.73
C ILE A 309 -16.32 -7.43 8.34
N GLU A 310 -16.81 -6.81 7.26
CA GLU A 310 -16.38 -7.15 5.90
C GLU A 310 -14.88 -6.87 5.72
N ARG A 311 -14.38 -5.72 6.21
CA ARG A 311 -12.94 -5.38 6.15
C ARG A 311 -12.09 -6.35 6.96
N ILE A 312 -12.52 -6.74 8.15
CA ILE A 312 -11.81 -7.72 8.98
C ILE A 312 -11.81 -9.08 8.30
N GLN A 313 -12.95 -9.53 7.77
CA GLN A 313 -13.04 -10.81 7.04
C GLN A 313 -12.20 -10.83 5.76
N GLU A 314 -12.00 -9.67 5.13
CA GLU A 314 -11.10 -9.51 4.00
C GLU A 314 -9.63 -9.75 4.38
N LEU A 315 -9.24 -9.56 5.64
CA LEU A 315 -7.89 -9.77 6.18
C LEU A 315 -7.78 -11.11 6.94
N GLU A 316 -8.84 -11.52 7.62
CA GLU A 316 -8.98 -12.72 8.45
C GLU A 316 -10.30 -13.44 8.09
N PRO A 317 -10.30 -14.34 7.09
CA PRO A 317 -11.53 -14.94 6.56
C PRO A 317 -12.39 -15.70 7.56
N GLN A 318 -11.81 -16.14 8.69
CA GLN A 318 -12.51 -16.90 9.72
C GLN A 318 -13.18 -16.01 10.79
N PHE A 319 -13.01 -14.69 10.72
CA PHE A 319 -13.53 -13.78 11.74
C PHE A 319 -15.06 -13.63 11.66
N THR A 320 -15.73 -13.65 12.80
CA THR A 320 -17.20 -13.64 12.90
C THR A 320 -17.73 -12.53 13.82
N GLU A 321 -18.99 -12.14 13.62
CA GLU A 321 -19.66 -11.17 14.51
C GLU A 321 -19.75 -11.65 15.98
N ALA A 322 -19.79 -12.96 16.21
CA ALA A 322 -19.77 -13.52 17.56
C ALA A 322 -18.44 -13.22 18.28
N GLN A 323 -17.31 -13.35 17.56
CA GLN A 323 -16.00 -12.98 18.08
C GLN A 323 -15.88 -11.47 18.32
N MET A 324 -16.45 -10.63 17.45
CA MET A 324 -16.50 -9.18 17.68
C MET A 324 -17.24 -8.83 18.97
N ARG A 325 -18.41 -9.46 19.22
CA ARG A 325 -19.16 -9.25 20.46
C ARG A 325 -18.40 -9.72 21.71
N ALA A 326 -17.65 -10.81 21.60
CA ALA A 326 -16.81 -11.30 22.70
C ALA A 326 -15.65 -10.33 23.01
N LEU A 327 -14.99 -9.79 21.98
CA LEU A 327 -13.94 -8.78 22.12
C LEU A 327 -14.48 -7.49 22.75
N SER A 328 -15.64 -7.03 22.29
CA SER A 328 -16.29 -5.83 22.85
C SER A 328 -16.58 -5.99 24.35
N LYS A 329 -17.14 -7.13 24.78
CA LYS A 329 -17.34 -7.42 26.21
C LYS A 329 -16.02 -7.39 27.00
N LYS A 330 -14.98 -8.02 26.45
CA LYS A 330 -13.65 -8.05 27.09
C LYS A 330 -13.08 -6.64 27.26
N TRP A 331 -13.20 -5.78 26.25
CA TRP A 331 -12.64 -4.43 26.29
C TRP A 331 -13.43 -3.43 27.10
N ILE A 332 -14.73 -3.68 27.33
CA ILE A 332 -15.52 -2.93 28.33
C ILE A 332 -14.97 -3.20 29.74
N GLU A 333 -14.59 -4.44 30.03
CA GLU A 333 -14.03 -4.81 31.35
C GLU A 333 -12.57 -4.37 31.51
N VAL A 334 -11.76 -4.53 30.46
CA VAL A 334 -10.33 -4.17 30.45
C VAL A 334 -10.00 -3.47 29.13
N PRO A 335 -9.98 -2.13 29.11
CA PRO A 335 -9.64 -1.36 27.92
C PRO A 335 -8.24 -1.73 27.41
N PRO A 336 -8.05 -1.86 26.09
CA PRO A 336 -6.75 -2.20 25.51
C PRO A 336 -5.77 -1.03 25.68
N SER A 337 -4.58 -1.34 26.17
CA SER A 337 -3.44 -0.42 26.22
C SER A 337 -2.40 -0.88 25.21
N GLY A 338 -2.13 -0.05 24.21
CA GLY A 338 -1.21 -0.38 23.12
C GLY A 338 0.21 -0.66 23.62
N LEU A 339 0.66 0.06 24.64
CA LEU A 339 1.98 -0.11 25.25
C LEU A 339 2.09 -1.40 26.08
N GLU A 340 1.03 -1.78 26.78
CA GLU A 340 1.01 -3.03 27.53
C GLU A 340 0.97 -4.23 26.60
N GLU A 341 0.25 -4.13 25.48
CA GLU A 341 0.26 -5.14 24.43
C GLU A 341 1.62 -5.26 23.76
N ASP A 342 2.29 -4.14 23.45
CA ASP A 342 3.68 -4.16 22.94
C ASP A 342 4.61 -4.91 23.92
N ALA A 343 4.45 -4.67 25.23
CA ALA A 343 5.23 -5.36 26.25
C ALA A 343 4.92 -6.86 26.33
N GLN A 344 3.64 -7.25 26.19
CA GLN A 344 3.21 -8.66 26.18
C GLN A 344 3.62 -9.40 24.92
N LEU A 345 3.68 -8.71 23.78
CA LEU A 345 4.14 -9.24 22.49
C LEU A 345 5.66 -9.41 22.42
N GLY A 346 6.41 -9.05 23.46
CA GLY A 346 7.88 -9.12 23.44
C GLY A 346 8.53 -8.06 22.54
N LEU A 347 7.75 -7.09 22.05
CA LEU A 347 8.26 -5.87 21.40
C LEU A 347 8.99 -4.97 22.42
N VAL A 348 8.92 -5.34 23.70
CA VAL A 348 9.84 -4.99 24.79
C VAL A 348 10.68 -6.25 25.10
N PRO A 349 12.02 -6.16 25.23
CA PRO A 349 12.90 -7.31 25.03
C PRO A 349 12.73 -8.41 26.10
N ALA A 350 12.29 -9.59 25.69
CA ALA A 350 12.36 -10.83 26.47
C ALA A 350 12.66 -12.05 25.59
N ARG A 351 13.60 -12.88 26.06
CA ARG A 351 14.35 -13.91 25.33
C ARG A 351 13.57 -15.21 25.09
N SER A 352 13.69 -15.77 23.87
CA SER A 352 14.18 -17.14 23.55
C SER A 352 13.32 -17.84 22.50
N GLY A 353 13.92 -18.19 21.36
CA GLY A 353 13.41 -19.16 20.39
C GLY A 353 14.55 -20.06 19.90
N VAL A 354 14.30 -21.36 19.73
CA VAL A 354 15.27 -22.35 19.22
C VAL A 354 15.13 -22.45 17.69
N LEU A 355 16.24 -22.45 16.97
CA LEU A 355 16.29 -22.60 15.51
C LEU A 355 16.14 -24.06 15.07
N PRO A 356 15.55 -24.32 13.89
CA PRO A 356 15.64 -25.61 13.22
C PRO A 356 17.07 -25.90 12.73
N SER A 357 17.39 -27.18 12.51
CA SER A 357 18.72 -27.62 12.04
C SER A 357 18.91 -27.39 10.53
N GLU A 358 20.18 -27.27 10.09
CA GLU A 358 20.58 -27.09 8.67
C GLU A 358 20.02 -28.15 7.69
N GLN A 359 19.52 -29.28 8.20
CA GLN A 359 18.97 -30.40 7.42
C GLN A 359 17.44 -30.49 7.47
N ALA A 360 16.75 -29.51 8.06
CA ALA A 360 15.30 -29.54 8.19
C ALA A 360 14.62 -29.51 6.81
N GLN A 361 13.86 -30.57 6.50
CA GLN A 361 13.09 -30.70 5.26
C GLN A 361 11.64 -30.26 5.53
N LEU A 362 11.13 -29.34 4.72
CA LEU A 362 9.80 -28.74 4.88
C LEU A 362 8.86 -29.14 3.75
N ALA A 363 7.65 -29.57 4.11
CA ALA A 363 6.58 -29.88 3.17
C ALA A 363 5.80 -28.60 2.80
N VAL A 364 5.96 -28.13 1.56
CA VAL A 364 5.29 -26.94 1.04
C VAL A 364 4.44 -27.31 -0.17
N THR A 365 3.20 -26.81 -0.24
CA THR A 365 2.33 -27.00 -1.43
C THR A 365 2.01 -25.66 -2.09
N PRO A 366 1.80 -25.61 -3.43
CA PRO A 366 1.47 -24.37 -4.15
C PRO A 366 0.26 -23.58 -3.62
N PRO A 367 -0.86 -24.21 -3.21
CA PRO A 367 -1.98 -23.46 -2.61
C PRO A 367 -1.64 -22.80 -1.27
N MET A 368 -0.71 -23.38 -0.49
CA MET A 368 -0.32 -22.84 0.82
C MET A 368 0.44 -21.53 0.69
N VAL A 369 1.38 -21.46 -0.25
CA VAL A 369 2.19 -20.25 -0.44
C VAL A 369 1.34 -19.11 -1.01
N VAL A 370 0.45 -19.40 -1.95
CA VAL A 370 -0.48 -18.40 -2.51
C VAL A 370 -1.45 -17.86 -1.48
N ALA A 371 -1.90 -18.70 -0.54
CA ALA A 371 -2.74 -18.27 0.57
C ALA A 371 -1.96 -17.42 1.60
N GLN A 372 -0.66 -17.65 1.77
CA GLN A 372 0.21 -16.93 2.71
C GLN A 372 0.81 -15.63 2.13
N VAL A 373 0.86 -15.47 0.80
CA VAL A 373 1.17 -14.18 0.16
C VAL A 373 0.15 -13.16 0.65
N ALA A 374 0.62 -12.18 1.43
CA ALA A 374 -0.21 -11.14 2.03
C ALA A 374 -1.29 -11.62 3.05
N GLN A 375 -1.18 -12.82 3.62
CA GLN A 375 -1.97 -13.26 4.80
C GLN A 375 -1.12 -14.10 5.77
N PRO A 376 -0.24 -13.49 6.57
CA PRO A 376 0.49 -14.21 7.62
C PRO A 376 -0.46 -14.74 8.71
N SER A 377 -0.22 -15.98 9.13
CA SER A 377 -0.86 -16.60 10.30
C SER A 377 -0.34 -15.97 11.60
N PRO A 378 -1.11 -15.96 12.71
CA PRO A 378 -0.59 -15.55 14.04
C PRO A 378 0.69 -16.27 14.46
N ASP A 379 0.91 -17.51 14.01
CA ASP A 379 2.13 -18.29 14.28
C ASP A 379 3.34 -17.83 13.46
N ASP A 380 3.14 -17.05 12.39
CA ASP A 380 4.22 -16.53 11.55
C ASP A 380 4.94 -15.35 12.22
N TYR A 381 4.24 -14.57 13.06
CA TYR A 381 4.82 -13.46 13.83
C TYR A 381 5.70 -13.97 14.95
N LYS A 382 5.22 -14.95 15.74
CA LYS A 382 6.04 -15.61 16.77
C LYS A 382 7.32 -16.22 16.20
N ARG A 383 7.27 -16.71 14.95
CA ARG A 383 8.42 -17.27 14.24
C ARG A 383 9.35 -16.18 13.68
N ALA A 384 8.80 -15.09 13.13
CA ALA A 384 9.60 -13.94 12.73
C ALA A 384 10.36 -13.35 13.93
N ASP A 385 9.71 -13.21 15.09
CA ASP A 385 10.33 -12.75 16.33
C ASP A 385 11.38 -13.76 16.83
N ALA A 386 11.10 -15.07 16.76
CA ALA A 386 12.10 -16.10 17.08
C ALA A 386 13.34 -16.03 16.16
N ILE A 387 13.17 -15.72 14.87
CA ILE A 387 14.29 -15.52 13.93
C ILE A 387 15.06 -14.24 14.29
N VAL A 388 14.38 -13.15 14.64
CA VAL A 388 15.05 -11.89 15.04
C VAL A 388 15.76 -12.05 16.40
N ASP A 389 15.24 -12.89 17.29
CA ASP A 389 15.82 -13.16 18.61
C ASP A 389 16.97 -14.16 18.60
N THR A 390 17.05 -14.98 17.55
CA THR A 390 18.18 -15.89 17.35
C THR A 390 19.38 -15.18 16.71
N ILE A 391 19.18 -14.01 16.10
CA ILE A 391 20.28 -13.14 15.68
C ILE A 391 20.98 -12.59 16.94
N PRO A 392 22.31 -12.75 17.06
CA PRO A 392 23.05 -12.22 18.22
C PRO A 392 22.82 -10.72 18.41
N ALA A 393 22.51 -10.31 19.64
CA ALA A 393 22.13 -8.93 19.96
C ALA A 393 23.15 -7.88 19.52
N ALA A 394 24.45 -8.21 19.54
CA ALA A 394 25.52 -7.35 19.03
C ALA A 394 25.30 -7.01 17.54
N VAL A 395 25.00 -8.01 16.72
CA VAL A 395 24.81 -7.87 15.27
C VAL A 395 23.49 -7.19 14.94
N ARG A 396 22.44 -7.50 15.70
CA ARG A 396 21.14 -6.81 15.60
C ARG A 396 21.26 -5.32 15.90
N THR A 397 22.07 -4.95 16.89
CA THR A 397 22.32 -3.54 17.23
C THR A 397 23.08 -2.84 16.10
N LEU A 398 24.11 -3.48 15.54
CA LEU A 398 24.86 -2.94 14.40
C LEU A 398 23.98 -2.74 13.16
N ALA A 399 23.02 -3.63 12.91
CA ALA A 399 22.07 -3.50 11.79
C ALA A 399 21.21 -2.22 11.88
N GLY A 400 20.92 -1.73 13.09
CA GLY A 400 20.18 -0.48 13.31
C GLY A 400 21.06 0.79 13.31
N GLN A 401 22.39 0.65 13.30
CA GLN A 401 23.31 1.79 13.40
C GLN A 401 23.69 2.33 12.03
N ARG A 402 23.53 3.65 11.86
CA ARG A 402 23.79 4.35 10.59
C ARG A 402 25.23 4.17 10.07
N ASP A 403 26.22 4.07 10.95
CA ASP A 403 27.63 3.96 10.56
C ASP A 403 28.09 2.51 10.35
N ALA A 404 27.51 1.55 11.08
CA ALA A 404 27.87 0.14 10.99
C ALA A 404 27.11 -0.62 9.89
N VAL A 405 26.04 -0.05 9.32
CA VAL A 405 25.15 -0.78 8.39
C VAL A 405 25.84 -1.19 7.08
N MET A 406 26.68 -0.32 6.51
CA MET A 406 27.40 -0.60 5.26
C MET A 406 28.48 -1.69 5.44
N PRO A 407 29.41 -1.59 6.42
CA PRO A 407 30.40 -2.65 6.63
C PRO A 407 29.76 -3.97 7.05
N LEU A 408 28.63 -3.95 7.78
CA LEU A 408 27.89 -5.16 8.14
C LEU A 408 27.37 -5.90 6.90
N LEU A 409 26.73 -5.19 5.97
CA LEU A 409 26.18 -5.78 4.75
C LEU A 409 27.27 -6.23 3.78
N LEU A 410 28.38 -5.50 3.67
CA LEU A 410 29.55 -5.95 2.90
C LEU A 410 30.20 -7.17 3.53
N GLY A 411 30.28 -7.24 4.86
CA GLY A 411 30.78 -8.40 5.59
C GLY A 411 29.96 -9.66 5.36
N LEU A 412 28.65 -9.54 5.12
CA LEU A 412 27.79 -10.67 4.74
C LEU A 412 28.13 -11.24 3.35
N LEU A 413 28.63 -10.40 2.44
CA LEU A 413 29.02 -10.78 1.07
C LEU A 413 30.43 -11.40 1.00
N LEU A 414 31.23 -11.31 2.07
CA LEU A 414 32.60 -11.81 2.05
C LEU A 414 32.67 -13.34 2.13
N ASP A 415 33.26 -13.96 1.11
CA ASP A 415 33.39 -15.40 0.96
C ASP A 415 34.27 -16.05 2.06
N ASP A 416 34.13 -17.36 2.27
CA ASP A 416 34.95 -18.13 3.21
C ASP A 416 36.38 -18.39 2.70
N ASP A 417 36.55 -18.56 1.38
CA ASP A 417 37.84 -18.73 0.72
C ASP A 417 38.69 -17.46 0.87
N LYS A 418 39.91 -17.62 1.38
CA LYS A 418 40.87 -16.54 1.59
C LYS A 418 41.26 -15.84 0.28
N ARG A 419 41.29 -16.55 -0.84
CA ARG A 419 41.65 -16.00 -2.16
C ARG A 419 40.53 -15.12 -2.70
N VAL A 420 39.30 -15.59 -2.66
CA VAL A 420 38.12 -14.83 -3.10
C VAL A 420 37.93 -13.61 -2.21
N ARG A 421 38.00 -13.78 -0.89
CA ARG A 421 37.90 -12.68 0.07
C ARG A 421 38.97 -11.60 -0.14
N ALA A 422 40.19 -11.96 -0.53
CA ALA A 422 41.23 -10.97 -0.84
C ALA A 422 40.85 -10.09 -2.03
N LEU A 423 40.28 -10.66 -3.09
CA LEU A 423 39.76 -9.92 -4.25
C LEU A 423 38.58 -9.02 -3.84
N GLN A 424 37.63 -9.56 -3.08
CA GLN A 424 36.47 -8.80 -2.59
C GLN A 424 36.90 -7.60 -1.71
N ARG A 425 37.90 -7.80 -0.85
CA ARG A 425 38.48 -6.75 -0.02
C ARG A 425 39.14 -5.66 -0.84
N GLU A 426 39.84 -6.02 -1.93
CA GLU A 426 40.40 -5.04 -2.88
C GLU A 426 39.30 -4.20 -3.55
N GLU A 427 38.19 -4.83 -3.96
CA GLU A 427 37.04 -4.12 -4.55
C GLU A 427 36.40 -3.13 -3.57
N ILE A 428 36.27 -3.50 -2.28
CA ILE A 428 35.78 -2.60 -1.22
C ILE A 428 36.78 -1.45 -0.98
N ALA A 429 38.07 -1.78 -0.84
CA ALA A 429 39.10 -0.79 -0.58
C ALA A 429 39.22 0.25 -1.71
N ALA A 430 39.05 -0.18 -2.96
CA ALA A 430 39.12 0.69 -4.13
C ALA A 430 37.98 1.73 -4.19
N ARG A 431 36.78 1.40 -3.69
CA ARG A 431 35.58 2.24 -3.79
C ARG A 431 35.21 2.99 -2.51
N LEU A 432 35.32 2.32 -1.36
CA LEU A 432 34.91 2.85 -0.06
C LEU A 432 36.10 3.05 0.91
N GLY A 433 37.32 2.70 0.50
CA GLY A 433 38.54 2.91 1.26
C GLY A 433 38.93 1.76 2.18
N LEU A 434 40.19 1.78 2.62
CA LEU A 434 40.80 0.72 3.44
C LEU A 434 40.13 0.53 4.81
N ALA A 435 39.59 1.60 5.40
CA ALA A 435 38.89 1.54 6.68
C ALA A 435 37.61 0.70 6.58
N MET A 436 36.79 0.94 5.55
CA MET A 436 35.55 0.19 5.29
C MET A 436 35.85 -1.30 5.02
N ALA A 437 36.90 -1.58 4.23
CA ALA A 437 37.31 -2.95 3.94
C ALA A 437 37.75 -3.70 5.21
N GLY A 438 38.51 -3.04 6.09
CA GLY A 438 38.94 -3.60 7.37
C GLY A 438 37.77 -3.84 8.33
N GLU A 439 36.82 -2.92 8.41
CA GLU A 439 35.65 -3.04 9.27
C GLU A 439 34.71 -4.17 8.80
N ALA A 440 34.50 -4.31 7.49
CA ALA A 440 33.71 -5.40 6.92
C ALA A 440 34.34 -6.78 7.20
N GLU A 441 35.66 -6.93 7.04
CA GLU A 441 36.38 -8.16 7.41
C GLU A 441 36.29 -8.44 8.92
N GLN A 442 36.45 -7.42 9.75
CA GLN A 442 36.37 -7.56 11.19
C GLN A 442 34.99 -8.05 11.63
N LEU A 443 33.92 -7.42 11.15
CA LEU A 443 32.54 -7.83 11.46
C LEU A 443 32.25 -9.25 10.97
N ARG A 444 32.76 -9.59 9.79
CA ARG A 444 32.65 -10.95 9.25
C ARG A 444 33.26 -11.97 10.18
N ASP A 445 34.53 -11.80 10.55
CA ASP A 445 35.27 -12.78 11.34
C ASP A 445 34.80 -12.85 12.80
N GLN A 446 34.32 -11.73 13.36
CA GLN A 446 33.82 -11.68 14.74
C GLN A 446 32.40 -12.21 14.88
N HIS A 447 31.54 -12.01 13.87
CA HIS A 447 30.10 -12.16 14.05
C HIS A 447 29.38 -12.91 12.92
N LEU A 448 29.76 -12.69 11.65
CA LEU A 448 28.96 -13.18 10.52
C LEU A 448 29.36 -14.58 10.05
N LYS A 449 30.63 -14.95 10.22
CA LYS A 449 31.14 -16.27 9.81
C LYS A 449 30.42 -17.42 10.51
N SER A 450 30.13 -17.27 11.80
CA SER A 450 29.38 -18.26 12.59
C SER A 450 27.86 -18.11 12.48
N LEU A 451 27.37 -17.15 11.69
CA LEU A 451 25.94 -16.90 11.53
C LEU A 451 25.34 -17.93 10.56
N HIS A 452 24.34 -18.66 11.03
CA HIS A 452 23.59 -19.65 10.27
C HIS A 452 23.03 -19.03 8.98
N ALA A 453 23.07 -19.77 7.86
CA ALA A 453 22.67 -19.26 6.53
C ALA A 453 21.28 -18.62 6.54
N ALA A 454 20.29 -19.29 7.15
CA ALA A 454 18.91 -18.81 7.27
C ALA A 454 18.74 -17.46 8.00
N LEU A 455 19.75 -16.98 8.75
CA LEU A 455 19.70 -15.70 9.48
C LEU A 455 20.31 -14.53 8.69
N ARG A 456 21.05 -14.81 7.61
CA ARG A 456 21.80 -13.78 6.87
C ARG A 456 20.90 -12.80 6.13
N LEU A 457 19.91 -13.29 5.38
CA LEU A 457 18.93 -12.40 4.70
C LEU A 457 17.96 -11.70 5.67
N PRO A 458 17.46 -12.34 6.74
CA PRO A 458 16.73 -11.64 7.80
C PRO A 458 17.55 -10.50 8.43
N LEU A 459 18.82 -10.74 8.74
CA LEU A 459 19.71 -9.69 9.25
C LEU A 459 19.86 -8.53 8.26
N ALA A 460 20.06 -8.81 6.97
CA ALA A 460 20.09 -7.78 5.94
C ALA A 460 18.78 -7.00 5.86
N SER A 461 17.64 -7.67 6.04
CA SER A 461 16.31 -7.04 6.04
C SER A 461 16.14 -6.06 7.21
N ILE A 462 16.68 -6.38 8.39
CA ILE A 462 16.73 -5.47 9.56
C ILE A 462 17.64 -4.27 9.28
N ALA A 463 18.70 -4.45 8.48
CA ALA A 463 19.65 -3.40 8.15
C ALA A 463 19.13 -2.40 7.10
N PHE A 464 18.18 -2.78 6.24
CA PHE A 464 17.71 -1.92 5.14
C PHE A 464 17.10 -0.57 5.57
N PRO A 465 16.31 -0.45 6.67
CA PRO A 465 15.86 0.85 7.15
C PRO A 465 17.03 1.80 7.48
N ALA A 466 18.05 1.34 8.22
CA ALA A 466 19.21 2.15 8.57
C ALA A 466 20.06 2.51 7.34
N LEU A 467 20.21 1.58 6.38
CA LEU A 467 20.92 1.80 5.12
C LEU A 467 20.25 2.92 4.32
N ARG A 468 18.93 2.89 4.17
CA ARG A 468 18.16 3.87 3.38
C ARG A 468 18.22 5.30 3.92
N MET A 469 18.64 5.49 5.18
CA MET A 469 18.87 6.81 5.78
C MET A 469 20.21 7.44 5.38
N ARG A 470 21.08 6.74 4.63
CA ARG A 470 22.35 7.29 4.12
C ARG A 470 22.12 8.27 2.96
N PRO A 471 23.03 9.24 2.76
CA PRO A 471 23.00 10.13 1.60
C PRO A 471 23.06 9.36 0.28
N ARG A 472 22.35 9.85 -0.74
CA ARG A 472 22.27 9.20 -2.06
C ARG A 472 23.63 8.89 -2.70
N PRO A 473 24.63 9.81 -2.71
CA PRO A 473 25.93 9.52 -3.30
C PRO A 473 26.64 8.35 -2.62
N GLU A 474 26.46 8.19 -1.30
CA GLU A 474 27.04 7.07 -0.56
C GLU A 474 26.32 5.75 -0.89
N LEU A 475 25.00 5.79 -1.06
CA LEU A 475 24.21 4.63 -1.46
C LEU A 475 24.56 4.14 -2.86
N ASP A 476 24.79 5.06 -3.81
CA ASP A 476 25.20 4.71 -5.17
C ASP A 476 26.57 4.00 -5.17
N VAL A 477 27.56 4.58 -4.49
CA VAL A 477 28.90 3.97 -4.35
C VAL A 477 28.82 2.63 -3.61
N PHE A 478 27.98 2.53 -2.56
CA PHE A 478 27.77 1.29 -1.83
C PHE A 478 27.19 0.19 -2.73
N LEU A 479 26.15 0.51 -3.52
CA LEU A 479 25.55 -0.46 -4.45
C LEU A 479 26.55 -0.91 -5.52
N ASP A 480 27.32 0.01 -6.08
CA ASP A 480 28.37 -0.30 -7.05
C ASP A 480 29.48 -1.18 -6.42
N THR A 481 29.77 -0.95 -5.14
CA THR A 481 30.72 -1.77 -4.36
C THR A 481 30.16 -3.16 -4.08
N SER A 482 28.91 -3.28 -3.63
CA SER A 482 28.26 -4.57 -3.40
C SER A 482 28.22 -5.39 -4.69
N HIS A 483 27.90 -4.76 -5.83
CA HIS A 483 27.96 -5.41 -7.13
C HIS A 483 29.38 -5.90 -7.45
N ALA A 484 30.40 -5.05 -7.29
CA ALA A 484 31.79 -5.46 -7.55
C ALA A 484 32.25 -6.63 -6.66
N VAL A 485 31.87 -6.62 -5.37
CA VAL A 485 32.18 -7.69 -4.41
C VAL A 485 31.54 -9.01 -4.82
N VAL A 486 30.27 -9.00 -5.21
CA VAL A 486 29.54 -10.19 -5.68
C VAL A 486 30.19 -10.80 -6.93
N HIS A 487 30.78 -9.97 -7.80
CA HIS A 487 31.38 -10.42 -9.06
C HIS A 487 32.89 -10.65 -9.01
N ALA A 488 33.52 -10.54 -7.84
CA ALA A 488 34.98 -10.48 -7.71
C ALA A 488 35.73 -11.72 -8.22
N ASP A 489 35.15 -12.91 -8.11
CA ASP A 489 35.75 -14.18 -8.54
C ASP A 489 35.16 -14.73 -9.85
N GLY A 490 34.21 -13.99 -10.45
CA GLY A 490 33.48 -14.41 -11.64
C GLY A 490 32.47 -15.54 -11.42
N ARG A 491 32.17 -15.93 -10.16
CA ARG A 491 31.16 -16.94 -9.81
C ARG A 491 30.24 -16.38 -8.73
N VAL A 492 28.97 -16.21 -9.08
CA VAL A 492 27.99 -15.68 -8.13
C VAL A 492 27.24 -16.82 -7.46
N SER A 493 27.37 -16.95 -6.14
CA SER A 493 26.55 -17.90 -5.36
C SER A 493 25.09 -17.44 -5.29
N LEU A 494 24.18 -18.37 -4.97
CA LEU A 494 22.75 -18.05 -4.84
C LEU A 494 22.50 -16.98 -3.75
N PHE A 495 23.23 -17.08 -2.64
CA PHE A 495 23.12 -16.13 -1.53
C PHE A 495 23.62 -14.73 -1.93
N GLU A 496 24.78 -14.62 -2.58
CA GLU A 496 25.32 -13.35 -3.08
C GLU A 496 24.39 -12.71 -4.11
N TYR A 497 23.81 -13.52 -5.01
CA TYR A 497 22.79 -13.06 -5.94
C TYR A 497 21.57 -12.51 -5.21
N CYS A 498 21.02 -13.27 -4.26
CA CYS A 498 19.82 -12.86 -3.52
C CYS A 498 20.05 -11.59 -2.71
N LEU A 499 21.15 -11.51 -1.95
CA LEU A 499 21.49 -10.33 -1.16
C LEU A 499 21.78 -9.13 -2.05
N GLY A 500 22.61 -9.29 -3.09
CA GLY A 500 22.92 -8.23 -4.05
C GLY A 500 21.67 -7.69 -4.74
N ARG A 501 20.76 -8.59 -5.16
CA ARG A 501 19.50 -8.21 -5.78
C ARG A 501 18.55 -7.51 -4.81
N LEU A 502 18.41 -8.01 -3.58
CA LEU A 502 17.60 -7.37 -2.55
C LEU A 502 18.14 -5.98 -2.20
N LEU A 503 19.46 -5.81 -2.08
CA LEU A 503 20.08 -4.49 -1.88
C LEU A 503 19.74 -3.55 -3.04
N GLN A 504 19.91 -4.02 -4.28
CA GLN A 504 19.60 -3.23 -5.46
C GLN A 504 18.13 -2.80 -5.50
N VAL A 505 17.21 -3.73 -5.26
CA VAL A 505 15.75 -3.50 -5.23
C VAL A 505 15.39 -2.56 -4.08
N GLN A 506 15.71 -2.91 -2.84
CA GLN A 506 15.29 -2.15 -1.66
C GLN A 506 15.91 -0.74 -1.60
N VAL A 507 17.15 -0.57 -2.08
CA VAL A 507 17.82 0.74 -2.09
C VAL A 507 17.43 1.55 -3.32
N ARG A 508 17.50 1.03 -4.55
CA ARG A 508 17.14 1.82 -5.74
C ARG A 508 15.66 2.17 -5.80
N GLU A 509 14.77 1.30 -5.35
CA GLU A 509 13.34 1.63 -5.25
C GLU A 509 13.08 2.72 -4.22
N SER A 510 13.87 2.78 -3.14
CA SER A 510 13.79 3.89 -2.18
C SER A 510 14.33 5.21 -2.74
N LEU A 511 15.29 5.15 -3.67
CA LEU A 511 15.89 6.33 -4.31
C LEU A 511 14.99 6.94 -5.40
N ASP A 512 14.26 6.10 -6.15
CA ASP A 512 13.31 6.54 -7.18
C ASP A 512 12.00 5.72 -7.19
N PRO A 513 11.17 5.86 -6.13
CA PRO A 513 9.93 5.09 -5.98
C PRO A 513 8.87 5.44 -7.04
N SER A 514 8.90 6.67 -7.55
CA SER A 514 7.96 7.15 -8.57
C SER A 514 8.05 6.37 -9.90
N ARG A 515 9.21 5.75 -10.17
CA ARG A 515 9.47 4.92 -11.35
C ARG A 515 9.04 3.47 -11.19
N HIS A 516 9.05 2.93 -9.97
CA HIS A 516 8.90 1.50 -9.69
C HIS A 516 7.52 1.12 -9.15
N VAL A 517 6.72 2.08 -8.66
CA VAL A 517 5.34 1.85 -8.17
C VAL A 517 4.28 1.73 -9.30
N ARG A 518 4.69 1.57 -10.57
CA ARG A 518 3.74 1.45 -11.67
C ARG A 518 3.26 0.01 -11.79
N PHE A 519 2.00 -0.26 -11.41
CA PHE A 519 1.46 -1.60 -11.68
C PHE A 519 1.49 -1.88 -13.17
N GLY A 520 2.15 -2.99 -13.50
CA GLY A 520 2.33 -3.51 -14.83
C GLY A 520 1.04 -3.63 -15.64
N ARG A 521 1.20 -3.65 -16.96
CA ARG A 521 0.12 -3.91 -17.93
C ARG A 521 0.42 -5.10 -18.84
N THR A 522 1.60 -5.70 -18.67
CA THR A 522 2.09 -6.78 -19.51
C THR A 522 1.41 -8.07 -19.09
N LYS A 523 0.94 -8.84 -20.08
CA LYS A 523 0.35 -10.17 -19.87
C LYS A 523 1.43 -11.23 -20.01
N LEU A 524 1.22 -12.40 -19.41
CA LEU A 524 2.12 -13.57 -19.51
C LEU A 524 2.49 -13.94 -20.95
N SER A 525 1.56 -13.82 -21.90
CA SER A 525 1.81 -14.13 -23.31
C SER A 525 2.92 -13.29 -23.95
N GLY A 526 3.19 -12.10 -23.40
CA GLY A 526 4.22 -11.17 -23.86
C GLY A 526 5.60 -11.42 -23.25
N VAL A 527 5.73 -12.31 -22.26
CA VAL A 527 6.99 -12.55 -21.52
C VAL A 527 7.29 -14.04 -21.33
N ARG A 528 6.96 -14.86 -22.33
CA ARG A 528 7.07 -16.33 -22.25
C ARG A 528 8.51 -16.81 -22.06
N SER A 529 9.47 -16.21 -22.76
CA SER A 529 10.91 -16.52 -22.64
C SER A 529 11.47 -16.21 -21.26
N GLU A 530 11.00 -15.11 -20.67
CA GLU A 530 11.43 -14.59 -19.38
C GLU A 530 10.91 -15.47 -18.25
N VAL A 531 9.63 -15.86 -18.32
CA VAL A 531 9.02 -16.83 -17.38
C VAL A 531 9.73 -18.17 -17.44
N ALA A 532 10.03 -18.68 -18.64
CA ALA A 532 10.78 -19.93 -18.80
C ALA A 532 12.20 -19.83 -18.22
N THR A 533 12.87 -18.70 -18.42
CA THR A 533 14.21 -18.48 -17.85
C THR A 533 14.16 -18.44 -16.33
N MET A 534 13.19 -17.75 -15.74
CA MET A 534 12.98 -17.71 -14.29
C MET A 534 12.75 -19.12 -13.71
N LEU A 535 11.81 -19.87 -14.27
CA LEU A 535 11.50 -21.24 -13.80
C LEU A 535 12.69 -22.20 -13.99
N CYS A 536 13.47 -22.02 -15.05
CA CYS A 536 14.65 -22.84 -15.30
C CYS A 536 15.73 -22.61 -14.23
N VAL A 537 16.02 -21.34 -13.90
CA VAL A 537 16.98 -21.00 -12.84
C VAL A 537 16.54 -21.53 -11.49
N VAL A 538 15.25 -21.40 -11.15
CA VAL A 538 14.70 -21.92 -9.89
C VAL A 538 14.82 -23.44 -9.84
N ALA A 539 14.45 -24.15 -10.91
CA ALA A 539 14.55 -25.60 -10.98
C ALA A 539 16.00 -26.09 -10.84
N GLN A 540 16.95 -25.43 -11.52
CA GLN A 540 18.39 -25.74 -11.45
C GLN A 540 18.99 -25.48 -10.07
N SER A 541 18.50 -24.47 -9.36
CA SER A 541 19.02 -24.09 -8.04
C SER A 541 18.49 -24.99 -6.92
N GLY A 542 17.32 -25.59 -7.14
CA GLY A 542 16.63 -26.43 -6.15
C GLY A 542 16.95 -27.93 -6.22
N HIS A 543 17.36 -28.43 -7.40
CA HIS A 543 17.48 -29.86 -7.65
C HIS A 543 18.89 -30.24 -8.12
N GLU A 544 19.51 -31.23 -7.46
CA GLU A 544 20.86 -31.70 -7.81
C GLU A 544 20.90 -32.46 -9.16
N GLY A 545 19.79 -33.13 -9.52
CA GLY A 545 19.68 -33.93 -10.74
C GLY A 545 19.06 -33.17 -11.91
N GLU A 546 19.67 -33.26 -13.10
CA GLU A 546 19.12 -32.63 -14.32
C GLU A 546 17.74 -33.16 -14.70
N GLY A 547 17.46 -34.44 -14.41
CA GLY A 547 16.14 -35.06 -14.62
C GLY A 547 15.07 -34.46 -13.72
N ASP A 548 15.37 -34.31 -12.43
CA ASP A 548 14.43 -33.75 -11.44
C ASP A 548 14.22 -32.25 -11.67
N ALA A 549 15.28 -31.50 -11.99
CA ALA A 549 15.18 -30.10 -12.39
C ALA A 549 14.31 -29.92 -13.64
N ARG A 550 14.42 -30.82 -14.63
CA ARG A 550 13.57 -30.79 -15.83
C ARG A 550 12.11 -31.06 -15.49
N ALA A 551 11.83 -32.02 -14.61
CA ALA A 551 10.46 -32.35 -14.18
C ALA A 551 9.83 -31.20 -13.38
N ALA A 552 10.57 -30.62 -12.45
CA ALA A 552 10.18 -29.44 -11.66
C ALA A 552 9.89 -28.22 -12.55
N TYR A 553 10.73 -27.97 -13.57
CA TYR A 553 10.52 -26.91 -14.55
C TYR A 553 9.23 -27.13 -15.35
N LEU A 554 8.99 -28.35 -15.85
CA LEU A 554 7.80 -28.66 -16.63
C LEU A 554 6.52 -28.50 -15.80
N GLN A 555 6.55 -28.89 -14.53
CA GLN A 555 5.44 -28.68 -13.61
C GLN A 555 5.14 -27.19 -13.41
N GLY A 556 6.17 -26.36 -13.25
CA GLY A 556 6.04 -24.91 -13.20
C GLY A 556 5.44 -24.32 -14.47
N ILE A 557 5.98 -24.67 -15.65
CA ILE A 557 5.49 -24.17 -16.94
C ILE A 557 4.04 -24.56 -17.18
N GLN A 558 3.65 -25.79 -16.89
CA GLN A 558 2.27 -26.23 -17.05
C GLN A 558 1.31 -25.43 -16.16
N ARG A 559 1.78 -24.92 -15.03
CA ARG A 559 0.98 -24.07 -14.13
C ARG A 559 0.85 -22.63 -14.63
N VAL A 560 1.94 -22.02 -15.14
CA VAL A 560 1.93 -20.62 -15.58
C VAL A 560 1.41 -20.45 -17.02
N LEU A 561 1.80 -21.36 -17.91
CA LEU A 561 1.55 -21.32 -19.35
C LEU A 561 1.05 -22.71 -19.83
N PRO A 562 -0.16 -23.14 -19.43
CA PRO A 562 -0.65 -24.50 -19.68
C PRO A 562 -0.76 -24.89 -21.16
N ASN A 563 -0.83 -23.90 -22.05
CA ASN A 563 -0.96 -24.10 -23.50
C ASN A 563 0.35 -23.93 -24.27
N ASP A 564 1.46 -23.58 -23.61
CA ASP A 564 2.77 -23.43 -24.25
C ASP A 564 3.67 -24.63 -23.90
N ALA A 565 4.33 -25.20 -24.91
CA ALA A 565 5.31 -26.28 -24.73
C ALA A 565 6.74 -25.72 -24.84
N LEU A 566 7.20 -25.04 -23.77
CA LEU A 566 8.54 -24.46 -23.73
C LEU A 566 9.55 -25.49 -23.22
N PRO A 567 10.60 -25.83 -23.98
CA PRO A 567 11.58 -26.84 -23.55
C PRO A 567 12.43 -26.34 -22.38
N TYR A 568 12.86 -27.28 -21.53
CA TYR A 568 13.84 -27.01 -20.49
C TYR A 568 15.22 -26.76 -21.12
N LEU A 569 15.79 -25.58 -20.88
CA LEU A 569 17.07 -25.14 -21.44
C LEU A 569 17.99 -24.68 -20.29
N PRO A 570 18.83 -25.57 -19.73
CA PRO A 570 19.72 -25.25 -18.62
C PRO A 570 20.52 -23.97 -18.84
N ARG A 571 20.54 -23.06 -17.85
CA ARG A 571 21.30 -21.82 -17.90
C ARG A 571 22.70 -22.05 -17.32
N LYS A 572 23.73 -21.78 -18.13
CA LYS A 572 25.14 -21.85 -17.68
C LYS A 572 25.50 -20.71 -16.73
N GLU A 573 24.78 -19.59 -16.83
CA GLU A 573 24.97 -18.38 -16.02
C GLU A 573 24.33 -18.48 -14.62
N GLY A 574 23.60 -19.58 -14.33
CA GLY A 574 22.93 -19.77 -13.04
C GLY A 574 21.95 -18.63 -12.72
N ALA A 575 22.04 -18.09 -11.50
CA ALA A 575 21.17 -17.00 -11.05
C ALA A 575 21.31 -15.70 -11.85
N LEU A 576 22.47 -15.45 -12.49
CA LEU A 576 22.69 -14.26 -13.32
C LEU A 576 21.83 -14.22 -14.59
N ALA A 577 21.32 -15.37 -15.04
CA ALA A 577 20.36 -15.41 -16.14
C ALA A 577 19.04 -14.67 -15.82
N LEU A 578 18.81 -14.31 -14.55
CA LEU A 578 17.64 -13.55 -14.12
C LEU A 578 17.75 -12.03 -14.36
N ASP A 579 18.97 -11.49 -14.48
CA ASP A 579 19.18 -10.04 -14.62
C ASP A 579 18.47 -9.39 -15.82
N PRO A 580 18.53 -9.96 -17.04
CA PRO A 580 17.85 -9.37 -18.18
C PRO A 580 16.32 -9.53 -18.15
N VAL A 581 15.79 -10.47 -17.36
CA VAL A 581 14.34 -10.77 -17.36
C VAL A 581 13.54 -9.90 -16.39
N TRP A 582 14.18 -9.34 -15.36
CA TRP A 582 13.49 -8.58 -14.32
C TRP A 582 12.62 -7.43 -14.81
N PRO A 583 13.07 -6.52 -15.70
CA PRO A 583 12.25 -5.37 -16.10
C PRO A 583 10.93 -5.78 -16.76
N LEU A 584 10.93 -6.90 -17.48
CA LEU A 584 9.76 -7.44 -18.16
C LEU A 584 8.82 -8.17 -17.19
N LEU A 585 9.37 -8.92 -16.24
CA LEU A 585 8.60 -9.65 -15.24
C LEU A 585 7.98 -8.72 -14.19
N ASP A 586 8.68 -7.64 -13.81
CA ASP A 586 8.10 -6.65 -12.90
C ASP A 586 6.95 -5.86 -13.55
N ALA A 587 7.01 -5.65 -14.88
CA ALA A 587 5.95 -5.01 -15.65
C ALA A 587 4.70 -5.89 -15.88
N LEU A 588 4.65 -7.09 -15.30
CA LEU A 588 3.48 -7.97 -15.34
C LEU A 588 2.27 -7.35 -14.61
N ASP A 589 1.09 -7.59 -15.16
CA ASP A 589 -0.16 -7.28 -14.45
C ASP A 589 -0.32 -8.17 -13.20
N PRO A 590 -1.17 -7.78 -12.24
CA PRO A 590 -1.28 -8.47 -10.95
C PRO A 590 -1.65 -9.96 -11.09
N LEU A 591 -2.56 -10.31 -12.01
CA LEU A 591 -2.98 -11.70 -12.19
C LEU A 591 -1.87 -12.54 -12.85
N ALA A 592 -1.10 -11.92 -13.74
CA ALA A 592 0.10 -12.54 -14.31
C ALA A 592 1.18 -12.78 -13.25
N LYS A 593 1.39 -11.84 -12.32
CA LYS A 593 2.31 -12.02 -11.17
C LYS A 593 1.87 -13.17 -10.26
N GLN A 594 0.56 -13.29 -9.98
CA GLN A 594 0.01 -14.41 -9.21
C GLN A 594 0.34 -15.76 -9.87
N ALA A 595 0.02 -15.90 -11.16
CA ALA A 595 0.26 -17.13 -11.90
C ALA A 595 1.75 -17.49 -11.93
N LEU A 596 2.64 -16.50 -12.08
CA LEU A 596 4.09 -16.71 -12.00
C LEU A 596 4.51 -17.26 -10.63
N VAL A 597 4.03 -16.66 -9.52
CA VAL A 597 4.32 -17.15 -8.16
C VAL A 597 3.79 -18.57 -7.95
N GLU A 598 2.59 -18.89 -8.46
CA GLU A 598 2.04 -20.25 -8.45
C GLU A 598 2.95 -21.25 -9.16
N GLY A 599 3.52 -20.86 -10.30
CA GLY A 599 4.49 -21.69 -11.03
C GLY A 599 5.80 -21.89 -10.28
N LEU A 600 6.34 -20.82 -9.68
CA LEU A 600 7.58 -20.87 -8.91
C LEU A 600 7.48 -21.84 -7.73
N VAL A 601 6.37 -21.79 -7.00
CA VAL A 601 6.13 -22.69 -5.88
C VAL A 601 5.89 -24.12 -6.36
N ALA A 602 5.23 -24.31 -7.49
CA ALA A 602 5.07 -25.64 -8.08
C ALA A 602 6.40 -26.24 -8.54
N THR A 603 7.35 -25.43 -9.00
CA THR A 603 8.71 -25.87 -9.33
C THR A 603 9.51 -26.21 -8.09
N ILE A 604 9.47 -25.37 -7.05
CA ILE A 604 10.23 -25.62 -5.80
C ILE A 604 9.65 -26.82 -5.04
N GLY A 605 8.34 -26.96 -4.98
CA GLY A 605 7.67 -28.05 -4.26
C GLY A 605 7.62 -29.38 -5.01
N HIS A 606 8.38 -29.57 -6.09
CA HIS A 606 8.28 -30.77 -6.94
C HIS A 606 8.59 -32.07 -6.17
N ASP A 607 9.61 -32.03 -5.31
CA ASP A 607 10.07 -33.17 -4.51
C ASP A 607 9.45 -33.21 -3.09
N ASN A 608 8.50 -32.30 -2.81
CA ASN A 608 7.90 -32.05 -1.49
C ASN A 608 8.89 -31.64 -0.40
N LYS A 609 10.07 -31.13 -0.77
CA LYS A 609 11.08 -30.60 0.15
C LYS A 609 11.45 -29.19 -0.30
N VAL A 610 11.62 -28.28 0.65
CA VAL A 610 12.09 -26.92 0.34
C VAL A 610 13.35 -26.65 1.14
N THR A 611 14.44 -26.43 0.43
CA THR A 611 15.73 -26.01 1.01
C THR A 611 15.70 -24.54 1.43
N VAL A 612 16.63 -24.15 2.32
CA VAL A 612 16.80 -22.73 2.70
C VAL A 612 17.09 -21.86 1.47
N GLY A 613 17.93 -22.34 0.55
CA GLY A 613 18.26 -21.62 -0.68
C GLY A 613 17.06 -21.39 -1.59
N GLU A 614 16.20 -22.39 -1.77
CA GLU A 614 14.97 -22.24 -2.56
C GLU A 614 13.97 -21.28 -1.92
N ALA A 615 13.81 -21.34 -0.60
CA ALA A 615 12.95 -20.41 0.13
C ALA A 615 13.47 -18.96 0.03
N GLU A 616 14.78 -18.76 0.12
CA GLU A 616 15.44 -17.46 -0.04
C GLU A 616 15.34 -16.91 -1.46
N LEU A 617 15.53 -17.76 -2.47
CA LEU A 617 15.36 -17.39 -3.88
C LEU A 617 13.91 -17.01 -4.17
N LEU A 618 12.95 -17.82 -3.73
CA LEU A 618 11.53 -17.51 -3.86
C LEU A 618 11.18 -16.18 -3.18
N ARG A 619 11.66 -15.95 -1.96
CA ARG A 619 11.45 -14.69 -1.22
C ARG A 619 12.05 -13.51 -1.97
N THR A 620 13.25 -13.66 -2.53
CA THR A 620 13.91 -12.63 -3.33
C THR A 620 13.10 -12.32 -4.58
N ILE A 621 12.64 -13.34 -5.31
CA ILE A 621 11.80 -13.17 -6.50
C ILE A 621 10.49 -12.47 -6.14
N CYS A 622 9.84 -12.90 -5.09
CA CYS A 622 8.63 -12.29 -4.56
C CYS A 622 8.83 -10.84 -4.12
N ALA A 623 9.95 -10.51 -3.48
CA ALA A 623 10.32 -9.13 -3.14
C ALA A 623 10.52 -8.27 -4.40
N CYS A 624 11.22 -8.80 -5.42
CA CYS A 624 11.45 -8.11 -6.70
C CYS A 624 10.15 -7.91 -7.50
N LEU A 625 9.15 -8.78 -7.33
CA LEU A 625 7.85 -8.67 -7.99
C LEU A 625 6.84 -7.83 -7.19
N HIS A 626 7.23 -7.32 -6.02
CA HIS A 626 6.36 -6.61 -5.07
C HIS A 626 5.20 -7.47 -4.52
N CYS A 627 5.45 -8.76 -4.31
CA CYS A 627 4.52 -9.77 -3.83
C CYS A 627 5.06 -10.39 -2.53
N PRO A 628 4.93 -9.74 -1.35
CA PRO A 628 5.65 -10.17 -0.15
C PRO A 628 5.24 -11.59 0.31
N LEU A 629 6.26 -12.39 0.64
CA LEU A 629 6.12 -13.70 1.29
C LEU A 629 6.59 -13.61 2.75
N PRO A 630 5.91 -14.31 3.68
CA PRO A 630 6.36 -14.41 5.07
C PRO A 630 7.73 -15.12 5.21
N PRO A 631 8.43 -14.93 6.35
CA PRO A 631 9.79 -15.43 6.53
C PRO A 631 9.91 -16.96 6.61
N MET A 632 8.86 -17.72 6.95
CA MET A 632 8.90 -19.19 6.91
C MET A 632 7.69 -19.78 6.21
N LEU A 633 7.93 -20.82 5.39
CA LEU A 633 6.92 -21.59 4.68
C LEU A 633 6.73 -22.94 5.39
N GLU A 634 6.19 -22.96 6.62
CA GLU A 634 5.93 -24.23 7.34
C GLU A 634 4.48 -24.31 7.83
N ARG A 635 3.93 -25.54 7.83
CA ARG A 635 2.84 -25.95 8.72
C ARG A 635 3.37 -26.94 9.76
N VAL A 636 2.81 -26.86 10.97
CA VAL A 636 2.79 -27.93 11.98
C VAL A 636 1.96 -29.10 11.47
#